data_AF-A0A1M7LR00-F1
#
_entry.id   AF-A0A1M7LR00-F1
#
_cell.length_a   1.000
_cell.length_b   1.000
_cell.length_c   1.000
_cell.angle_alpha   90.00
_cell.angle_beta   90.00
_cell.angle_gamma   90.00
#
_symmetry.space_group_name_H-M   'P 1'
#
loop_
_entity.id
_entity.type
_entity.pdbx_description
1 polymer ?
#
loop_
_entity_poly.entity_id
_entity_poly.type
_entity_poly.pdbx_seq_one_letter_code
_entity_poly.pdbx_strand_id
1 'polypeptide(L)'
;MKPDDASTSDTSHATSSAPTLPDDWQALREAEQLALQARRRRALGLADDETHPALKLPSVGLALSGGGVRSATFALGLLRGLAQNHGQPNSERADPADRSLVADGMLGRVDYLSTVSGGGYTGAMFGRLVNAFGLQQAQALLARSDSPVLQWLRRNGRYLSPAGSRDIGIAVVTYLRAWLAIHTEFMFACMLLGLLVIAPHLWQHSTQQLDPQGWERWFTPWWPVALALWAATAPGLVAGYWAARDTHDPDARAVGPGWRDVVFVTAMAFAAWLLLRELRSGSTVNPVQDALDWATAALLALLSIVVGQLFVQARLALGREPHALAVARLRNQLTRWLKAATLVVVAIGGLGALDRASWWVLEELQSGNQWLWGGVGFGGLVVLVLRRLAQPLQQMAAEAGARARGWLPRLMDVGSLVGLLALVTAWLVMLQWFVFAPDTFSALREVPAWMRALLIGGLWLGWIVLTAGNAQMANTSSLHSFYRARLTRAYLAVGNPRRGLVAGTEGGPVARGDVTSVVDGDDTALDSYRPESRGGPIHLVNTCLNQTRDDQSGLYNADRKGTAVTATWRGLEIGPDEFVALQPGDDTGTLGRWIAVSGAAASPGAGSYTSRGLALLVYFLGVRLGHWVRAPRDSAQLRWLSRLAWRFAPKPLMLASEASATFYGVERPWWYLSDGGHFENSGIYPLLKRETDFMVLADGSCDGDYCFGDIENLVRKARIDFGAEIDFYTREEAQHLFSLAGSDLTVLSPEHMADNHSSRGVLLARVRYRERAGPRGPWRPEATLLVVKPNLHDALDVDLLAYARQHEGFPHESTGDQSFDEAQWESYHRLGEDFGRALHDTWLAQLPGWRSPARHGLRVAARLRSADDEVAVGSKTEPLWRRTAKATALTTTLGVGASGTLLLSMWQVQEQLQRNRTDQQTEARVLFTEVSKALQDFNGRCPKVAEHVVTQASLLFDLRGSPAMRPLERAGVERLAGRIADECRKDADPSADCVAASQRLRNDLCAVVQKPPTENTAFSYWHPGTSPDEQAVAARRVWLGLTGRASQLASAAHVELPAPMPPVAAAPVESPLNSPEKANLGACRQGDERSTLYIEIYDEASREAASALRQAIQQQADVLVQVAPIDNAARNAELRQQRRPVPWPVPTFVLHDPAGRECALALSRFIGEPWVTPTRIDGVWIRERRRSAVPRPGVIELWLPPVLVAGQSAEP
;
A
#
# COMPACT_ATOMS: atom_id res chain seq x y z
N MET A 1 56.15 11.69 7.92
CA MET A 1 57.26 10.73 8.08
C MET A 1 56.95 9.56 7.16
N LYS A 2 57.82 9.31 6.19
CA LYS A 2 57.81 8.22 5.21
C LYS A 2 59.14 7.46 5.44
N PRO A 3 59.33 6.23 4.95
CA PRO A 3 58.56 4.99 5.08
C PRO A 3 59.45 3.88 5.70
N ASP A 4 58.94 2.65 5.82
CA ASP A 4 59.79 1.46 5.69
C ASP A 4 59.01 0.32 5.01
N ASP A 5 59.68 -0.28 4.02
CA ASP A 5 59.22 -1.28 3.07
C ASP A 5 59.26 -2.70 3.64
N ALA A 6 58.26 -3.52 3.28
CA ALA A 6 58.41 -4.97 3.28
C ALA A 6 57.71 -5.56 2.04
N SER A 7 58.53 -6.19 1.22
CA SER A 7 58.28 -6.77 -0.10
C SER A 7 57.21 -7.88 -0.10
N THR A 8 56.23 -7.76 -1.02
CA THR A 8 55.42 -8.89 -1.50
C THR A 8 55.61 -9.06 -3.00
N SER A 9 55.92 -10.30 -3.37
CA SER A 9 56.11 -10.83 -4.72
C SER A 9 55.01 -10.43 -5.71
N ASP A 10 55.45 -9.86 -6.84
CA ASP A 10 54.65 -9.64 -8.05
C ASP A 10 54.17 -10.97 -8.64
N THR A 11 52.90 -11.31 -8.42
CA THR A 11 52.12 -12.11 -9.35
C THR A 11 51.23 -11.17 -10.14
N SER A 12 51.75 -10.70 -11.28
CA SER A 12 50.98 -9.95 -12.27
C SER A 12 49.84 -10.81 -12.81
N HIS A 13 48.67 -10.71 -12.18
CA HIS A 13 47.41 -11.07 -12.81
C HIS A 13 47.18 -10.10 -13.97
N ALA A 14 47.58 -10.50 -15.17
CA ALA A 14 47.15 -9.86 -16.40
C ALA A 14 45.63 -9.97 -16.50
N THR A 15 44.92 -8.94 -16.04
CA THR A 15 43.51 -8.73 -16.36
C THR A 15 43.42 -8.43 -17.86
N SER A 16 43.23 -9.46 -18.69
CA SER A 16 42.84 -9.27 -20.08
C SER A 16 41.43 -8.65 -20.07
N SER A 17 41.34 -7.32 -20.25
CA SER A 17 40.09 -6.64 -20.51
C SER A 17 39.54 -7.17 -21.84
N ALA A 18 38.55 -8.06 -21.77
CA ALA A 18 37.82 -8.48 -22.96
C ALA A 18 37.26 -7.22 -23.64
N PRO A 19 37.33 -7.12 -24.99
CA PRO A 19 36.82 -5.97 -25.71
C PRO A 19 35.33 -5.77 -25.38
N THR A 20 34.95 -4.52 -25.06
CA THR A 20 33.56 -4.14 -24.79
C THR A 20 32.74 -4.30 -26.07
N LEU A 21 31.66 -5.08 -26.01
CA LEU A 21 30.71 -5.24 -27.12
C LEU A 21 30.04 -3.88 -27.44
N PRO A 22 29.83 -3.54 -28.72
CA PRO A 22 29.02 -2.38 -29.08
C PRO A 22 27.54 -2.62 -28.78
N ASP A 23 26.76 -1.54 -28.66
CA ASP A 23 25.29 -1.56 -28.50
C ASP A 23 24.61 -1.92 -29.84
N ASP A 24 24.89 -3.11 -30.35
CA ASP A 24 24.40 -3.62 -31.63
C ASP A 24 24.00 -5.11 -31.53
N TRP A 25 22.82 -5.42 -32.06
CA TRP A 25 22.28 -6.77 -32.10
C TRP A 25 23.13 -7.73 -32.93
N GLN A 26 23.69 -7.27 -34.07
CA GLN A 26 24.50 -8.14 -34.92
C GLN A 26 25.80 -8.53 -34.22
N ALA A 27 26.48 -7.57 -33.58
CA ALA A 27 27.66 -7.83 -32.77
C ALA A 27 27.41 -8.83 -31.62
N LEU A 28 26.26 -8.74 -30.94
CA LEU A 28 25.86 -9.75 -29.95
C LEU A 28 25.75 -11.14 -30.60
N ARG A 29 25.01 -11.25 -31.71
CA ARG A 29 24.78 -12.52 -32.40
C ARG A 29 26.09 -13.18 -32.84
N GLU A 30 27.03 -12.41 -33.38
CA GLU A 30 28.35 -12.92 -33.77
C GLU A 30 29.14 -13.42 -32.56
N ALA A 31 29.14 -12.67 -31.45
CA ALA A 31 29.81 -13.08 -30.23
C ALA A 31 29.21 -14.34 -29.60
N GLU A 32 27.89 -14.51 -29.66
CA GLU A 32 27.21 -15.74 -29.24
C GLU A 32 27.58 -16.92 -30.15
N GLN A 33 27.57 -16.74 -31.47
CA GLN A 33 27.96 -17.79 -32.42
C GLN A 33 29.40 -18.26 -32.20
N LEU A 34 30.35 -17.34 -31.98
CA LEU A 34 31.74 -17.67 -31.64
C LEU A 34 31.83 -18.47 -30.34
N ALA A 35 31.12 -18.04 -29.29
CA ALA A 35 31.09 -18.75 -28.01
C ALA A 35 30.51 -20.17 -28.15
N LEU A 36 29.45 -20.35 -28.94
CA LEU A 36 28.85 -21.64 -29.20
C LEU A 36 29.79 -22.57 -29.99
N GLN A 37 30.48 -22.05 -31.00
CA GLN A 37 31.45 -22.83 -31.78
C GLN A 37 32.61 -23.30 -30.90
N ALA A 38 33.20 -22.41 -30.10
CA ALA A 38 34.28 -22.74 -29.16
C ALA A 38 33.83 -23.80 -28.14
N ARG A 39 32.62 -23.63 -27.57
CA ARG A 39 32.03 -24.60 -26.64
C ARG A 39 31.86 -25.98 -27.28
N ARG A 40 31.25 -26.05 -28.48
CA ARG A 40 31.01 -27.32 -29.20
C ARG A 40 32.31 -28.02 -29.56
N ARG A 41 33.32 -27.27 -30.04
CA ARG A 41 34.65 -27.82 -30.35
C ARG A 41 35.32 -28.43 -29.12
N ARG A 42 35.31 -27.70 -28.00
CA ARG A 42 35.85 -28.20 -26.72
C ARG A 42 35.15 -29.47 -26.25
N ALA A 43 33.83 -29.52 -26.33
CA ALA A 43 33.06 -30.71 -25.97
C ALA A 43 33.39 -31.93 -26.85
N LEU A 44 33.66 -31.70 -28.14
CA LEU A 44 34.08 -32.74 -29.09
C LEU A 44 35.58 -33.07 -29.02
N GLY A 45 36.38 -32.34 -28.22
CA GLY A 45 37.84 -32.52 -28.16
C GLY A 45 38.59 -32.04 -29.41
N LEU A 46 37.99 -31.14 -30.19
CA LEU A 46 38.59 -30.55 -31.38
C LEU A 46 39.49 -29.35 -31.00
N ALA A 47 40.58 -29.14 -31.74
CA ALA A 47 41.48 -28.00 -31.52
C ALA A 47 40.78 -26.66 -31.81
N ASP A 48 41.00 -25.66 -30.96
CA ASP A 48 40.58 -24.27 -31.17
C ASP A 48 41.55 -23.58 -32.15
N ASP A 49 41.50 -23.97 -33.42
CA ASP A 49 42.28 -23.32 -34.49
C ASP A 49 41.37 -22.66 -35.54
N GLU A 50 41.78 -21.50 -36.07
CA GLU A 50 40.98 -20.69 -37.02
C GLU A 50 40.86 -21.33 -38.41
N THR A 51 41.73 -22.30 -38.70
CA THR A 51 41.84 -22.97 -40.01
C THR A 51 40.76 -24.04 -40.27
N HIS A 52 40.04 -24.48 -39.24
CA HIS A 52 38.98 -25.48 -39.37
C HIS A 52 37.61 -24.85 -39.70
N PRO A 53 36.82 -25.44 -40.62
CA PRO A 53 35.48 -24.95 -40.92
C PRO A 53 34.56 -24.96 -39.68
N ALA A 54 33.62 -24.02 -39.64
CA ALA A 54 32.62 -23.96 -38.57
C ALA A 54 31.79 -25.26 -38.51
N LEU A 55 31.51 -25.76 -37.30
CA LEU A 55 30.65 -26.92 -37.12
C LEU A 55 29.23 -26.58 -37.59
N LYS A 56 28.78 -27.20 -38.67
CA LYS A 56 27.44 -27.01 -39.25
C LYS A 56 26.37 -27.83 -38.52
N LEU A 57 26.28 -27.66 -37.21
CA LEU A 57 25.23 -28.28 -36.40
C LEU A 57 24.07 -27.30 -36.17
N PRO A 58 22.81 -27.74 -36.32
CA PRO A 58 21.64 -26.92 -35.99
C PRO A 58 21.72 -26.35 -34.58
N SER A 59 21.19 -25.15 -34.37
CA SER A 59 21.11 -24.48 -33.08
C SER A 59 19.91 -24.97 -32.28
N VAL A 60 20.13 -25.31 -31.01
CA VAL A 60 19.11 -25.88 -30.13
C VAL A 60 18.85 -24.98 -28.93
N GLY A 61 17.59 -24.59 -28.73
CA GLY A 61 17.12 -23.84 -27.56
C GLY A 61 16.28 -24.71 -26.64
N LEU A 62 16.47 -24.55 -25.33
CA LEU A 62 15.60 -25.08 -24.29
C LEU A 62 14.98 -23.90 -23.54
N ALA A 63 13.66 -23.81 -23.52
CA ALA A 63 12.91 -22.84 -22.74
C ALA A 63 12.29 -23.50 -21.52
N LEU A 64 12.55 -22.95 -20.33
CA LEU A 64 11.91 -23.36 -19.08
C LEU A 64 10.94 -22.26 -18.65
N SER A 65 9.66 -22.61 -18.53
CA SER A 65 8.61 -21.64 -18.32
C SER A 65 7.60 -22.03 -17.24
N GLY A 66 6.83 -21.03 -16.79
CA GLY A 66 5.72 -21.17 -15.86
C GLY A 66 5.97 -20.44 -14.54
N GLY A 67 4.90 -20.19 -13.80
CA GLY A 67 4.95 -19.45 -12.54
C GLY A 67 5.39 -20.30 -11.34
N GLY A 68 6.20 -19.71 -10.45
CA GLY A 68 6.44 -20.22 -9.10
C GLY A 68 7.24 -21.53 -8.96
N VAL A 69 7.22 -22.10 -7.76
CA VAL A 69 7.94 -23.34 -7.42
C VAL A 69 7.45 -24.56 -8.20
N ARG A 70 6.17 -24.60 -8.62
CA ARG A 70 5.58 -25.69 -9.41
C ARG A 70 6.36 -25.92 -10.71
N SER A 71 6.42 -24.89 -11.53
CA SER A 71 7.10 -24.91 -12.83
C SER A 71 8.59 -25.16 -12.68
N ALA A 72 9.23 -24.57 -11.65
CA ALA A 72 10.62 -24.84 -11.32
C ALA A 72 10.86 -26.34 -11.05
N THR A 73 9.98 -26.96 -10.27
CA THR A 73 10.10 -28.37 -9.86
C THR A 73 9.85 -29.32 -11.04
N PHE A 74 8.84 -29.04 -11.87
CA PHE A 74 8.61 -29.79 -13.11
C PHE A 74 9.79 -29.66 -14.09
N ALA A 75 10.29 -28.43 -14.31
CA ALA A 75 11.44 -28.18 -15.15
C ALA A 75 12.71 -28.86 -14.63
N LEU A 76 12.88 -28.95 -13.30
CA LEU A 76 13.99 -29.67 -12.68
C LEU A 76 13.92 -31.16 -13.00
N GLY A 77 12.72 -31.75 -12.88
CA GLY A 77 12.45 -33.11 -13.32
C GLY A 77 12.85 -33.31 -14.78
N LEU A 78 12.38 -32.44 -15.68
CA LEU A 78 12.68 -32.53 -17.10
C LEU A 78 14.20 -32.48 -17.38
N LEU A 79 14.92 -31.55 -16.76
CA LEU A 79 16.39 -31.47 -16.88
C LEU A 79 17.06 -32.75 -16.36
N ARG A 80 16.57 -33.32 -15.26
CA ARG A 80 17.08 -34.58 -14.72
C ARG A 80 16.86 -35.74 -15.70
N GLY A 81 15.67 -35.88 -16.27
CA GLY A 81 15.39 -36.93 -17.25
C GLY A 81 16.28 -36.80 -18.50
N LEU A 82 16.46 -35.58 -19.01
CA LEU A 82 17.39 -35.29 -20.11
C LEU A 82 18.86 -35.62 -19.75
N ALA A 83 19.26 -35.38 -18.50
CA ALA A 83 20.59 -35.72 -18.02
C ALA A 83 20.82 -37.23 -17.91
N GLN A 84 19.78 -38.03 -17.65
CA GLN A 84 19.86 -39.50 -17.54
C GLN A 84 19.96 -40.21 -18.90
N ASN A 85 19.57 -39.55 -19.98
CA ASN A 85 19.63 -40.06 -21.35
C ASN A 85 21.07 -40.04 -21.89
N HIS A 86 21.91 -40.94 -21.37
CA HIS A 86 23.26 -41.19 -21.86
C HIS A 86 23.22 -42.19 -23.03
N GLY A 87 24.05 -41.98 -24.05
CA GLY A 87 24.27 -43.02 -25.06
C GLY A 87 24.91 -44.24 -24.39
N GLN A 88 24.39 -45.45 -24.64
CA GLN A 88 25.08 -46.67 -24.18
C GLN A 88 26.53 -46.65 -24.71
N PRO A 89 27.56 -46.71 -23.86
CA PRO A 89 28.93 -46.91 -24.32
C PRO A 89 29.01 -48.34 -24.85
N ASN A 90 28.77 -48.53 -26.14
CA ASN A 90 29.14 -49.78 -26.78
C ASN A 90 30.67 -49.85 -26.79
N SER A 91 31.20 -50.70 -25.91
CA SER A 91 32.58 -51.16 -25.81
C SER A 91 33.60 -50.26 -25.11
N GLU A 92 34.47 -50.89 -24.31
CA GLU A 92 35.64 -50.36 -23.62
C GLU A 92 36.76 -49.85 -24.56
N ARG A 93 36.41 -49.50 -25.81
CA ARG A 93 37.27 -48.93 -26.85
C ARG A 93 36.52 -47.84 -27.63
N ALA A 94 35.92 -46.88 -26.95
CA ALA A 94 35.41 -45.69 -27.62
C ALA A 94 36.60 -44.91 -28.22
N ASP A 95 36.74 -44.97 -29.55
CA ASP A 95 37.69 -44.19 -30.32
C ASP A 95 37.46 -42.69 -30.04
N PRO A 96 38.50 -41.87 -29.75
CA PRO A 96 38.37 -40.41 -29.63
C PRO A 96 37.61 -39.74 -30.80
N ALA A 97 37.54 -40.40 -31.96
CA ALA A 97 36.79 -39.97 -33.13
C ALA A 97 35.25 -40.02 -33.00
N ASP A 98 34.67 -40.76 -32.05
CA ASP A 98 33.21 -40.97 -31.89
C ASP A 98 32.53 -40.07 -30.83
N ARG A 99 33.21 -38.99 -30.39
CA ARG A 99 32.65 -38.06 -29.39
C ARG A 99 31.42 -37.34 -29.93
N SER A 100 30.35 -37.34 -29.14
CA SER A 100 29.08 -36.66 -29.45
C SER A 100 28.71 -35.68 -28.36
N LEU A 101 28.02 -34.59 -28.73
CA LEU A 101 27.49 -33.60 -27.76
C LEU A 101 26.46 -34.19 -26.79
N VAL A 102 25.93 -35.38 -27.08
CA VAL A 102 24.98 -36.09 -26.21
C VAL A 102 25.59 -37.29 -25.46
N ALA A 103 26.91 -37.50 -25.55
CA ALA A 103 27.57 -38.67 -24.96
C ALA A 103 27.37 -38.76 -23.43
N ASP A 104 27.59 -37.64 -22.72
CA ASP A 104 27.40 -37.55 -21.26
C ASP A 104 25.94 -37.21 -20.86
N GLY A 105 25.00 -37.18 -21.81
CA GLY A 105 23.58 -36.79 -21.61
C GLY A 105 23.11 -35.70 -22.57
N MET A 106 21.80 -35.48 -22.67
CA MET A 106 21.18 -34.64 -23.71
C MET A 106 21.46 -33.14 -23.58
N LEU A 107 21.78 -32.65 -22.36
CA LEU A 107 21.95 -31.22 -22.10
C LEU A 107 23.19 -30.62 -22.80
N GLY A 108 24.15 -31.43 -23.23
CA GLY A 108 25.29 -30.98 -24.05
C GLY A 108 24.89 -30.53 -25.46
N ARG A 109 23.72 -30.95 -25.97
CA ARG A 109 23.19 -30.50 -27.26
C ARG A 109 22.53 -29.13 -27.21
N VAL A 110 22.08 -28.68 -26.03
CA VAL A 110 21.36 -27.41 -25.83
C VAL A 110 22.35 -26.25 -25.91
N ASP A 111 22.14 -25.32 -26.86
CA ASP A 111 22.98 -24.13 -27.07
C ASP A 111 22.51 -22.92 -26.25
N TYR A 112 21.19 -22.72 -26.22
CA TYR A 112 20.56 -21.63 -25.48
C TYR A 112 19.61 -22.19 -24.43
N LEU A 113 19.70 -21.66 -23.22
CA LEU A 113 18.74 -21.90 -22.15
C LEU A 113 17.98 -20.61 -21.92
N SER A 114 16.71 -20.57 -22.28
CA SER A 114 15.86 -19.41 -22.04
C SER A 114 14.94 -19.67 -20.86
N THR A 115 14.83 -18.72 -19.94
CA THR A 115 14.01 -18.90 -18.75
C THR A 115 13.12 -17.70 -18.49
N VAL A 116 11.94 -17.97 -17.93
CA VAL A 116 10.99 -16.96 -17.51
C VAL A 116 10.27 -17.42 -16.25
N SER A 117 9.88 -16.48 -15.40
CA SER A 117 9.19 -16.74 -14.14
C SER A 117 9.87 -17.83 -13.28
N GLY A 118 9.14 -18.85 -12.83
CA GLY A 118 9.64 -19.98 -12.05
C GLY A 118 10.66 -20.86 -12.79
N GLY A 119 10.62 -20.90 -14.13
CA GLY A 119 11.66 -21.56 -14.93
C GLY A 119 13.05 -20.98 -14.71
N GLY A 120 13.13 -19.69 -14.33
CA GLY A 120 14.37 -19.02 -13.96
C GLY A 120 15.06 -19.61 -12.73
N TYR A 121 14.30 -20.19 -11.79
CA TYR A 121 14.87 -20.79 -10.59
C TYR A 121 15.74 -22.00 -10.94
N THR A 122 15.17 -22.90 -11.75
CA THR A 122 15.82 -24.14 -12.17
C THR A 122 16.89 -23.91 -13.22
N GLY A 123 16.65 -23.05 -14.21
CA GLY A 123 17.67 -22.79 -15.23
C GLY A 123 18.90 -22.07 -14.66
N ALA A 124 18.72 -21.16 -13.71
CA ALA A 124 19.85 -20.55 -13.03
C ALA A 124 20.58 -21.49 -12.09
N MET A 125 19.85 -22.35 -11.36
CA MET A 125 20.42 -23.44 -10.58
C MET A 125 21.33 -24.32 -11.45
N PHE A 126 20.83 -24.77 -12.60
CA PHE A 126 21.60 -25.58 -13.55
C PHE A 126 22.83 -24.82 -14.06
N GLY A 127 22.67 -23.60 -14.56
CA GLY A 127 23.81 -22.83 -15.04
C GLY A 127 24.82 -22.49 -13.93
N ARG A 128 24.39 -22.38 -12.66
CA ARG A 128 25.31 -22.23 -11.51
C ARG A 128 26.13 -23.48 -11.26
N LEU A 129 25.51 -24.66 -11.31
CA LEU A 129 26.23 -25.93 -11.25
C LEU A 129 27.25 -26.06 -12.38
N VAL A 130 26.87 -25.72 -13.60
CA VAL A 130 27.78 -25.74 -14.76
C VAL A 130 28.93 -24.75 -14.58
N ASN A 131 28.65 -23.52 -14.16
CA ASN A 131 29.68 -22.49 -13.99
C ASN A 131 30.71 -22.90 -12.93
N ALA A 132 30.27 -23.57 -11.86
CA ALA A 132 31.11 -24.05 -10.78
C ALA A 132 31.90 -25.33 -11.13
N PHE A 133 31.21 -26.36 -11.65
CA PHE A 133 31.73 -27.73 -11.76
C PHE A 133 31.91 -28.24 -13.19
N GLY A 134 31.46 -27.49 -14.20
CA GLY A 134 31.43 -27.94 -15.59
C GLY A 134 30.17 -28.73 -15.96
N LEU A 135 29.86 -28.79 -17.25
CA LEU A 135 28.65 -29.44 -17.74
C LEU A 135 28.56 -30.93 -17.38
N GLN A 136 29.65 -31.68 -17.58
CA GLN A 136 29.68 -33.13 -17.36
C GLN A 136 29.35 -33.47 -15.89
N GLN A 137 30.00 -32.81 -14.94
CA GLN A 137 29.73 -33.01 -13.52
C GLN A 137 28.33 -32.54 -13.12
N ALA A 138 27.85 -31.42 -13.67
CA ALA A 138 26.49 -30.93 -13.41
C ALA A 138 25.42 -31.92 -13.90
N GLN A 139 25.60 -32.49 -15.09
CA GLN A 139 24.73 -33.55 -15.62
C GLN A 139 24.77 -34.80 -14.74
N ALA A 140 25.95 -35.28 -14.34
CA ALA A 140 26.09 -36.44 -13.47
C ALA A 140 25.39 -36.24 -12.11
N LEU A 141 25.50 -35.03 -11.53
CA LEU A 141 24.82 -34.66 -10.29
C LEU A 141 23.29 -34.60 -10.45
N LEU A 142 22.77 -34.23 -11.63
CA LEU A 142 21.33 -34.27 -11.88
C LEU A 142 20.83 -35.70 -12.14
N ALA A 143 21.61 -36.52 -12.85
CA ALA A 143 21.20 -37.86 -13.24
C ALA A 143 21.09 -38.83 -12.06
N ARG A 144 22.00 -38.71 -11.07
CA ARG A 144 22.06 -39.59 -9.88
C ARG A 144 20.88 -39.39 -8.93
N SER A 145 20.26 -40.50 -8.53
CA SER A 145 19.13 -40.50 -7.57
C SER A 145 19.52 -40.12 -6.14
N ASP A 146 20.75 -40.37 -5.73
CA ASP A 146 21.29 -40.05 -4.40
C ASP A 146 21.97 -38.67 -4.34
N SER A 147 21.75 -37.83 -5.35
CA SER A 147 22.40 -36.53 -5.47
C SER A 147 22.14 -35.60 -4.27
N PRO A 148 23.20 -35.03 -3.66
CA PRO A 148 23.04 -34.07 -2.58
C PRO A 148 22.34 -32.78 -3.04
N VAL A 149 22.44 -32.44 -4.32
CA VAL A 149 21.74 -31.30 -4.93
C VAL A 149 20.23 -31.52 -4.92
N LEU A 150 19.78 -32.70 -5.35
CA LEU A 150 18.35 -33.03 -5.35
C LEU A 150 17.80 -33.14 -3.93
N GLN A 151 18.58 -33.74 -3.00
CA GLN A 151 18.21 -33.77 -1.59
C GLN A 151 18.07 -32.36 -1.00
N TRP A 152 18.97 -31.44 -1.35
CA TRP A 152 18.91 -30.04 -0.93
C TRP A 152 17.64 -29.36 -1.45
N LEU A 153 17.36 -29.46 -2.75
CA LEU A 153 16.20 -28.81 -3.36
C LEU A 153 14.89 -29.37 -2.81
N ARG A 154 14.78 -30.70 -2.66
CA ARG A 154 13.60 -31.36 -2.06
C ARG A 154 13.35 -30.89 -0.63
N ARG A 155 14.37 -30.90 0.23
CA ARG A 155 14.27 -30.43 1.64
C ARG A 155 13.91 -28.95 1.74
N ASN A 156 14.27 -28.16 0.73
CA ASN A 156 14.03 -26.73 0.67
C ASN A 156 12.89 -26.36 -0.30
N GLY A 157 11.97 -27.29 -0.62
CA GLY A 157 10.78 -27.00 -1.43
C GLY A 157 9.92 -25.88 -0.85
N ARG A 158 9.87 -25.78 0.49
CA ARG A 158 9.29 -24.65 1.25
C ARG A 158 10.28 -23.49 1.44
N TYR A 159 10.92 -23.04 0.36
CA TYR A 159 12.03 -22.09 0.41
C TYR A 159 11.67 -20.72 1.04
N LEU A 160 10.39 -20.32 1.06
CA LEU A 160 9.94 -19.09 1.72
C LEU A 160 9.93 -19.20 3.26
N SER A 161 9.75 -20.41 3.80
CA SER A 161 9.69 -20.67 5.25
C SER A 161 10.34 -22.02 5.64
N PRO A 162 11.64 -22.22 5.36
CA PRO A 162 12.31 -23.50 5.56
C PRO A 162 12.37 -23.96 7.02
N ALA A 163 12.45 -23.04 7.98
CA ALA A 163 12.43 -23.35 9.42
C ALA A 163 11.03 -23.25 10.07
N GLY A 164 9.96 -23.24 9.27
CA GLY A 164 8.58 -23.18 9.76
C GLY A 164 8.23 -21.84 10.44
N SER A 165 7.63 -21.90 11.64
CA SER A 165 7.03 -20.74 12.34
C SER A 165 8.02 -19.61 12.63
N ARG A 166 9.30 -19.91 12.92
CA ARG A 166 10.35 -18.90 13.14
C ARG A 166 10.58 -18.03 11.89
N ASP A 167 10.62 -18.65 10.71
CA ASP A 167 10.80 -17.94 9.44
C ASP A 167 9.55 -17.16 9.05
N ILE A 168 8.35 -17.66 9.39
CA ILE A 168 7.10 -16.91 9.25
C ILE A 168 7.15 -15.63 10.08
N GLY A 169 7.65 -15.69 11.32
CA GLY A 169 7.87 -14.49 12.14
C GLY A 169 8.81 -13.47 11.47
N ILE A 170 9.93 -13.92 10.91
CA ILE A 170 10.87 -13.05 10.17
C ILE A 170 10.20 -12.45 8.92
N ALA A 171 9.42 -13.24 8.17
CA ALA A 171 8.70 -12.78 7.00
C ALA A 171 7.65 -11.72 7.38
N VAL A 172 6.88 -11.94 8.45
CA VAL A 172 5.90 -10.98 8.98
C VAL A 172 6.57 -9.68 9.42
N VAL A 173 7.68 -9.73 10.16
CA VAL A 173 8.42 -8.53 10.56
C VAL A 173 8.99 -7.79 9.34
N THR A 174 9.51 -8.54 8.36
CA THR A 174 10.03 -7.95 7.11
C THR A 174 8.92 -7.26 6.31
N TYR A 175 7.74 -7.89 6.24
CA TYR A 175 6.54 -7.31 5.64
C TYR A 175 6.07 -6.07 6.38
N LEU A 176 5.92 -6.12 7.71
CA LEU A 176 5.49 -4.98 8.53
C LEU A 176 6.45 -3.79 8.39
N ARG A 177 7.75 -4.04 8.30
CA ARG A 177 8.75 -3.00 8.04
C ARG A 177 8.55 -2.34 6.67
N ALA A 178 8.36 -3.14 5.62
CA ALA A 178 8.11 -2.64 4.26
C ALA A 178 6.79 -1.85 4.19
N TRP A 179 5.74 -2.38 4.81
CA TRP A 179 4.43 -1.75 4.93
C TRP A 179 4.51 -0.40 5.65
N LEU A 180 5.15 -0.36 6.82
CA LEU A 180 5.33 0.87 7.59
C LEU A 180 6.14 1.92 6.81
N ALA A 181 7.18 1.50 6.09
CA ALA A 181 7.97 2.41 5.25
C ALA A 181 7.10 3.08 4.16
N ILE A 182 6.27 2.31 3.46
CA ILE A 182 5.38 2.86 2.43
C ILE A 182 4.31 3.77 3.02
N HIS A 183 3.71 3.39 4.14
CA HIS A 183 2.75 4.25 4.83
C HIS A 183 3.38 5.52 5.39
N THR A 184 4.65 5.49 5.79
CA THR A 184 5.42 6.68 6.21
C THR A 184 5.66 7.62 5.04
N GLU A 185 6.12 7.11 3.88
CA GLU A 185 6.28 7.94 2.68
C GLU A 185 4.95 8.51 2.21
N PHE A 186 3.88 7.72 2.30
CA PHE A 186 2.53 8.17 1.98
C PHE A 186 2.03 9.25 2.94
N MET A 187 2.28 9.11 4.24
CA MET A 187 2.00 10.16 5.24
C MET A 187 2.67 11.48 4.84
N PHE A 188 3.95 11.47 4.47
CA PHE A 188 4.63 12.69 4.02
C PHE A 188 4.06 13.26 2.72
N ALA A 189 3.63 12.41 1.78
CA ALA A 189 2.91 12.87 0.59
C ALA A 189 1.57 13.55 0.97
N CYS A 190 0.83 12.97 1.92
CA CYS A 190 -0.39 13.54 2.48
C CYS A 190 -0.14 14.83 3.27
N MET A 191 1.01 15.01 3.93
CA MET A 191 1.35 16.26 4.61
C MET A 191 1.45 17.42 3.63
N LEU A 192 2.14 17.25 2.49
CA LEU A 192 2.20 18.30 1.46
C LEU A 192 0.81 18.60 0.89
N LEU A 193 0.07 17.55 0.52
CA LEU A 193 -1.29 17.71 0.01
C LEU A 193 -2.17 18.42 1.05
N GLY A 194 -2.07 18.03 2.31
CA GLY A 194 -2.86 18.60 3.39
C GLY A 194 -2.52 20.05 3.66
N LEU A 195 -1.23 20.41 3.72
CA LEU A 195 -0.79 21.81 3.80
C LEU A 195 -1.33 22.65 2.65
N LEU A 196 -1.35 22.10 1.43
CA LEU A 196 -1.95 22.77 0.28
C LEU A 196 -3.46 22.93 0.48
N VAL A 197 -4.18 21.87 0.85
CA VAL A 197 -5.65 21.88 1.06
C VAL A 197 -6.06 22.89 2.14
N ILE A 198 -5.32 22.96 3.25
CA ILE A 198 -5.64 23.87 4.37
C ILE A 198 -5.13 25.30 4.15
N ALA A 199 -4.34 25.59 3.11
CA ALA A 199 -3.70 26.89 2.95
C ALA A 199 -4.69 28.07 2.91
N PRO A 200 -5.83 28.01 2.20
CA PRO A 200 -6.83 29.09 2.23
C PRO A 200 -7.44 29.29 3.61
N HIS A 201 -7.70 28.20 4.35
CA HIS A 201 -8.20 28.26 5.73
C HIS A 201 -7.19 28.86 6.67
N LEU A 202 -5.93 28.45 6.56
CA LEU A 202 -4.85 28.96 7.39
C LEU A 202 -4.66 30.46 7.16
N TRP A 203 -4.77 30.89 5.91
CA TRP A 203 -4.72 32.31 5.54
C TRP A 203 -5.91 33.10 6.11
N GLN A 204 -7.14 32.60 5.98
CA GLN A 204 -8.32 33.27 6.55
C GLN A 204 -8.28 33.29 8.08
N HIS A 205 -7.91 32.18 8.73
CA HIS A 205 -7.80 32.08 10.19
C HIS A 205 -6.75 33.04 10.75
N SER A 206 -5.65 33.26 10.03
CA SER A 206 -4.55 34.12 10.49
C SER A 206 -4.77 35.60 10.19
N THR A 207 -5.45 35.94 9.09
CA THR A 207 -5.58 37.33 8.61
C THR A 207 -6.97 37.93 8.78
N GLN A 208 -8.01 37.10 8.89
CA GLN A 208 -9.42 37.49 8.99
C GLN A 208 -9.86 38.52 7.92
N GLN A 209 -9.30 38.41 6.71
CA GLN A 209 -9.55 39.40 5.63
C GLN A 209 -10.92 39.22 4.97
N LEU A 210 -11.38 37.97 4.77
CA LEU A 210 -12.67 37.71 4.15
C LEU A 210 -13.80 37.95 5.15
N ASP A 211 -14.88 38.60 4.69
CA ASP A 211 -16.09 38.76 5.48
C ASP A 211 -16.79 37.39 5.63
N PRO A 212 -16.98 36.90 6.87
CA PRO A 212 -17.63 35.62 7.10
C PRO A 212 -19.03 35.55 6.49
N GLN A 213 -19.79 36.66 6.49
CA GLN A 213 -21.20 36.64 6.10
C GLN A 213 -21.42 36.30 4.61
N GLY A 214 -20.54 36.77 3.73
CA GLY A 214 -20.64 36.49 2.29
C GLY A 214 -19.97 35.18 1.87
N TRP A 215 -19.01 34.70 2.64
CA TRP A 215 -18.19 33.54 2.28
C TRP A 215 -18.61 32.23 2.97
N GLU A 216 -19.28 32.29 4.12
CA GLU A 216 -19.72 31.11 4.87
C GLU A 216 -20.54 30.13 4.02
N ARG A 217 -21.42 30.66 3.15
CA ARG A 217 -22.25 29.88 2.21
C ARG A 217 -21.48 28.94 1.29
N TRP A 218 -20.21 29.25 1.00
CA TRP A 218 -19.38 28.43 0.11
C TRP A 218 -18.74 27.25 0.82
N PHE A 219 -18.76 27.22 2.16
CA PHE A 219 -18.06 26.26 3.04
C PHE A 219 -16.54 26.17 2.88
N THR A 220 -15.99 26.42 1.69
CA THR A 220 -14.57 26.36 1.35
C THR A 220 -14.21 27.41 0.29
N PRO A 221 -13.07 28.13 0.42
CA PRO A 221 -12.64 29.09 -0.60
C PRO A 221 -12.27 28.44 -1.95
N TRP A 222 -12.06 27.12 -1.98
CA TRP A 222 -11.69 26.40 -3.21
C TRP A 222 -12.76 26.44 -4.29
N TRP A 223 -14.04 26.36 -3.93
CA TRP A 223 -15.15 26.34 -4.88
C TRP A 223 -15.35 27.66 -5.64
N PRO A 224 -15.38 28.84 -4.99
CA PRO A 224 -15.46 30.10 -5.72
C PRO A 224 -14.21 30.33 -6.59
N VAL A 225 -13.01 29.89 -6.16
CA VAL A 225 -11.79 29.95 -6.99
C VAL A 225 -11.92 29.06 -8.24
N ALA A 226 -12.43 27.83 -8.09
CA ALA A 226 -12.67 26.92 -9.22
C ALA A 226 -13.67 27.52 -10.21
N LEU A 227 -14.77 28.10 -9.71
CA LEU A 227 -15.79 28.73 -10.53
C LEU A 227 -15.27 29.98 -11.24
N ALA A 228 -14.50 30.84 -10.56
CA ALA A 228 -13.88 32.02 -11.15
C ALA A 228 -12.89 31.62 -12.26
N LEU A 229 -12.04 30.62 -12.03
CA LEU A 229 -11.09 30.13 -13.03
C LEU A 229 -11.82 29.54 -14.25
N TRP A 230 -12.87 28.76 -14.02
CA TRP A 230 -13.69 28.21 -15.09
C TRP A 230 -14.31 29.33 -15.94
N ALA A 231 -14.97 30.30 -15.28
CA ALA A 231 -15.62 31.42 -15.94
C ALA A 231 -14.61 32.30 -16.72
N ALA A 232 -13.40 32.49 -16.18
CA ALA A 232 -12.36 33.28 -16.81
C ALA A 232 -11.70 32.59 -18.03
N THR A 233 -11.76 31.25 -18.14
CA THR A 233 -10.97 30.51 -19.15
C THR A 233 -11.81 29.68 -20.12
N ALA A 234 -12.76 28.88 -19.64
CA ALA A 234 -13.48 27.93 -20.48
C ALA A 234 -14.36 28.61 -21.55
N PRO A 235 -15.18 29.64 -21.24
CA PRO A 235 -16.00 30.33 -22.23
C PRO A 235 -15.19 30.92 -23.39
N GLY A 236 -14.05 31.56 -23.09
CA GLY A 236 -13.15 32.12 -24.09
C GLY A 236 -12.50 31.08 -24.99
N LEU A 237 -12.06 29.96 -24.44
CA LEU A 237 -11.46 28.87 -25.21
C LEU A 237 -12.49 28.19 -26.13
N VAL A 238 -13.73 28.01 -25.66
CA VAL A 238 -14.84 27.47 -26.47
C VAL A 238 -15.24 28.45 -27.57
N ALA A 239 -15.43 29.73 -27.24
CA ALA A 239 -15.75 30.76 -28.21
C ALA A 239 -14.65 30.91 -29.27
N GLY A 240 -13.38 30.94 -28.85
CA GLY A 240 -12.22 30.96 -29.74
C GLY A 240 -12.17 29.76 -30.69
N TYR A 241 -12.52 28.56 -30.22
CA TYR A 241 -12.60 27.37 -31.08
C TYR A 241 -13.64 27.54 -32.20
N TRP A 242 -14.80 28.14 -31.89
CA TRP A 242 -15.84 28.45 -32.88
C TRP A 242 -15.50 29.65 -33.77
N ALA A 243 -14.66 30.57 -33.30
CA ALA A 243 -14.14 31.71 -34.06
C ALA A 243 -13.12 31.28 -35.12
N ALA A 244 -12.36 30.21 -34.87
CA ALA A 244 -11.44 29.64 -35.83
C ALA A 244 -12.22 28.90 -36.93
N ARG A 245 -12.58 29.61 -38.01
CA ARG A 245 -13.35 29.08 -39.15
C ARG A 245 -12.47 28.92 -40.38
N ASP A 246 -12.72 27.85 -41.14
CA ASP A 246 -12.09 27.62 -42.42
C ASP A 246 -12.63 28.60 -43.48
N THR A 247 -11.80 28.89 -44.46
CA THR A 247 -12.13 29.73 -45.62
C THR A 247 -12.42 28.86 -46.82
N HIS A 248 -13.24 29.34 -47.76
CA HIS A 248 -13.51 28.61 -49.00
C HIS A 248 -12.27 28.53 -49.90
N ASP A 249 -11.32 29.44 -49.71
CA ASP A 249 -10.02 29.45 -50.39
C ASP A 249 -8.97 28.70 -49.54
N PRO A 250 -8.41 27.58 -50.02
CA PRO A 250 -7.38 26.81 -49.34
C PRO A 250 -5.99 27.49 -49.35
N ASP A 251 -5.75 28.46 -50.24
CA ASP A 251 -4.46 29.16 -50.40
C ASP A 251 -4.39 30.48 -49.61
N ALA A 252 -5.50 30.91 -49.02
CA ALA A 252 -5.54 32.09 -48.16
C ALA A 252 -4.55 31.95 -47.01
N ARG A 253 -3.71 32.98 -46.79
CA ARG A 253 -2.68 32.98 -45.72
C ARG A 253 -2.99 33.90 -44.55
N ALA A 254 -3.73 34.98 -44.80
CA ALA A 254 -4.16 35.91 -43.76
C ALA A 254 -5.59 36.36 -44.08
N VAL A 255 -6.52 36.01 -43.19
CA VAL A 255 -7.92 36.42 -43.29
C VAL A 255 -8.24 37.27 -42.08
N GLY A 256 -8.62 38.53 -42.33
CA GLY A 256 -9.06 39.46 -41.30
C GLY A 256 -10.39 39.04 -40.66
N PRO A 257 -10.78 39.65 -39.53
CA PRO A 257 -12.05 39.34 -38.88
C PRO A 257 -13.22 39.64 -39.81
N GLY A 258 -14.18 38.71 -39.93
CA GLY A 258 -15.41 38.96 -40.66
C GLY A 258 -16.29 39.97 -39.92
N TRP A 259 -17.15 40.70 -40.65
CA TRP A 259 -18.05 41.69 -40.03
C TRP A 259 -18.93 41.08 -38.92
N ARG A 260 -19.36 39.81 -39.10
CA ARG A 260 -20.14 39.07 -38.09
C ARG A 260 -19.36 38.87 -36.79
N ASP A 261 -18.05 38.66 -36.90
CA ASP A 261 -17.21 38.43 -35.73
C ASP A 261 -16.92 39.75 -35.00
N VAL A 262 -16.80 40.87 -35.72
CA VAL A 262 -16.74 42.21 -35.14
C VAL A 262 -18.05 42.56 -34.42
N VAL A 263 -19.20 42.30 -35.05
CA VAL A 263 -20.52 42.50 -34.41
C VAL A 263 -20.68 41.64 -33.16
N PHE A 264 -20.27 40.37 -33.22
CA PHE A 264 -20.34 39.48 -32.06
C PHE A 264 -19.45 39.97 -30.90
N VAL A 265 -18.19 40.32 -31.16
CA VAL A 265 -17.26 40.81 -30.13
C VAL A 265 -17.76 42.10 -29.50
N THR A 266 -18.21 43.06 -30.32
CA THR A 266 -18.74 44.34 -29.83
C THR A 266 -20.02 44.15 -29.02
N ALA A 267 -20.92 43.25 -29.42
CA ALA A 267 -22.12 42.91 -28.65
C ALA A 267 -21.78 42.27 -27.29
N MET A 268 -20.85 41.31 -27.25
CA MET A 268 -20.41 40.68 -26.00
C MET A 268 -19.66 41.67 -25.09
N ALA A 269 -18.83 42.54 -25.65
CA ALA A 269 -18.15 43.60 -24.90
C ALA A 269 -19.13 44.63 -24.33
N PHE A 270 -20.17 44.99 -25.10
CA PHE A 270 -21.24 45.87 -24.64
C PHE A 270 -22.07 45.24 -23.52
N ALA A 271 -22.41 43.94 -23.64
CA ALA A 271 -23.08 43.20 -22.58
C ALA A 271 -22.23 43.12 -21.30
N ALA A 272 -20.93 42.85 -21.42
CA ALA A 272 -19.99 42.87 -20.29
C ALA A 272 -19.92 44.27 -19.64
N TRP A 273 -19.87 45.33 -20.45
CA TRP A 273 -19.86 46.70 -19.96
C TRP A 273 -21.16 47.09 -19.24
N LEU A 274 -22.32 46.72 -19.78
CA LEU A 274 -23.62 46.94 -19.13
C LEU A 274 -23.70 46.24 -17.78
N LEU A 275 -23.27 44.98 -17.72
CA LEU A 275 -23.26 44.19 -16.48
C LEU A 275 -22.29 44.77 -15.45
N LEU A 276 -21.09 45.19 -15.87
CA LEU A 276 -20.12 45.86 -15.01
C LEU A 276 -20.65 47.20 -14.47
N ARG A 277 -21.37 47.96 -15.30
CA ARG A 277 -22.00 49.22 -14.89
C ARG A 277 -23.04 48.98 -13.81
N GLU A 278 -23.91 47.99 -14.01
CA GLU A 278 -24.97 47.62 -13.06
C GLU A 278 -24.38 47.14 -11.72
N LEU A 279 -23.35 46.30 -11.79
CA LEU A 279 -22.61 45.82 -10.63
C LEU A 279 -21.95 46.97 -9.84
N ARG A 280 -21.37 47.96 -10.53
CA ARG A 280 -20.79 49.15 -9.88
C ARG A 280 -21.84 50.07 -9.25
N SER A 281 -23.02 50.21 -9.85
CA SER A 281 -24.10 51.02 -9.28
C SER A 281 -24.78 50.37 -8.08
N GLY A 282 -24.73 49.03 -7.98
CA GLY A 282 -25.39 48.26 -6.90
C GLY A 282 -24.56 48.07 -5.62
N SER A 283 -23.34 48.60 -5.52
CA SER A 283 -22.38 48.36 -4.40
C SER A 283 -21.97 46.90 -4.15
N THR A 284 -22.28 45.97 -5.05
CA THR A 284 -22.09 44.51 -4.93
C THR A 284 -20.72 43.99 -5.41
N VAL A 285 -19.71 44.84 -5.58
CA VAL A 285 -18.40 44.42 -6.09
C VAL A 285 -17.33 44.66 -5.05
N ASN A 286 -17.44 43.96 -3.94
CA ASN A 286 -16.29 43.75 -3.07
C ASN A 286 -16.03 42.24 -2.95
N PRO A 287 -15.06 41.67 -3.69
CA PRO A 287 -14.78 40.23 -3.63
C PRO A 287 -14.38 39.78 -2.22
N VAL A 288 -13.87 40.69 -1.39
CA VAL A 288 -13.53 40.41 0.01
C VAL A 288 -14.79 40.24 0.87
N GLN A 289 -15.87 40.96 0.57
CA GLN A 289 -17.11 40.94 1.35
C GLN A 289 -18.15 39.93 0.81
N ASP A 290 -18.37 39.89 -0.51
CA ASP A 290 -19.53 39.19 -1.09
C ASP A 290 -19.20 37.82 -1.73
N ALA A 291 -17.95 37.38 -1.70
CA ALA A 291 -17.46 36.21 -2.45
C ALA A 291 -17.81 36.29 -3.97
N LEU A 292 -17.68 35.18 -4.70
CA LEU A 292 -18.02 35.15 -6.14
C LEU A 292 -19.52 34.96 -6.34
N ASP A 293 -20.24 36.01 -6.73
CA ASP A 293 -21.65 35.93 -7.11
C ASP A 293 -21.86 35.58 -8.59
N TRP A 294 -23.06 35.04 -8.93
CA TRP A 294 -23.43 34.68 -10.31
C TRP A 294 -23.25 35.83 -11.32
N ALA A 295 -23.54 37.07 -10.91
CA ALA A 295 -23.36 38.23 -11.78
C ALA A 295 -21.87 38.52 -12.06
N THR A 296 -20.98 38.36 -11.08
CA THR A 296 -19.52 38.50 -11.27
C THR A 296 -18.93 37.35 -12.09
N ALA A 297 -19.42 36.11 -11.90
CA ALA A 297 -19.05 34.96 -12.72
C ALA A 297 -19.50 35.14 -14.18
N ALA A 298 -20.72 35.65 -14.40
CA ALA A 298 -21.22 35.98 -15.74
C ALA A 298 -20.39 37.07 -16.41
N LEU A 299 -19.98 38.10 -15.66
CA LEU A 299 -19.07 39.13 -16.17
C LEU A 299 -17.72 38.54 -16.61
N LEU A 300 -17.11 37.68 -15.78
CA LEU A 300 -15.87 36.98 -16.13
C LEU A 300 -16.04 36.11 -17.39
N ALA A 301 -17.15 35.40 -17.52
CA ALA A 301 -17.45 34.61 -18.70
C ALA A 301 -17.59 35.45 -19.98
N LEU A 302 -18.28 36.59 -19.91
CA LEU A 302 -18.42 37.50 -21.05
C LEU A 302 -17.07 38.11 -21.46
N LEU A 303 -16.25 38.54 -20.50
CA LEU A 303 -14.90 39.03 -20.76
C LEU A 303 -14.01 37.92 -21.35
N SER A 304 -14.12 36.70 -20.85
CA SER A 304 -13.41 35.53 -21.37
C SER A 304 -13.75 35.27 -22.85
N ILE A 305 -15.04 35.31 -23.21
CA ILE A 305 -15.52 35.16 -24.60
C ILE A 305 -14.88 36.22 -25.50
N VAL A 306 -14.90 37.50 -25.08
CA VAL A 306 -14.31 38.61 -25.84
C VAL A 306 -12.82 38.40 -26.07
N VAL A 307 -12.06 38.09 -25.00
CA VAL A 307 -10.61 37.86 -25.07
C VAL A 307 -10.27 36.66 -25.95
N GLY A 308 -10.98 35.54 -25.79
CA GLY A 308 -10.76 34.33 -26.59
C GLY A 308 -11.00 34.55 -28.08
N GLN A 309 -12.07 35.27 -28.42
CA GLN A 309 -12.39 35.60 -29.82
C GLN A 309 -11.33 36.54 -30.43
N LEU A 310 -10.95 37.60 -29.71
CA LEU A 310 -9.92 38.56 -30.16
C LEU A 310 -8.56 37.89 -30.32
N PHE A 311 -8.17 37.01 -29.40
CA PHE A 311 -6.93 36.25 -29.47
C PHE A 311 -6.85 35.40 -30.75
N VAL A 312 -7.92 34.67 -31.06
CA VAL A 312 -7.99 33.82 -32.26
C VAL A 312 -7.96 34.66 -33.54
N GLN A 313 -8.74 35.74 -33.59
CA GLN A 313 -8.75 36.64 -34.74
C GLN A 313 -7.39 37.30 -34.97
N ALA A 314 -6.73 37.77 -33.91
CA ALA A 314 -5.39 38.34 -34.00
C ALA A 314 -4.37 37.29 -34.48
N ARG A 315 -4.44 36.05 -33.98
CA ARG A 315 -3.56 34.96 -34.38
C ARG A 315 -3.71 34.56 -35.84
N LEU A 316 -4.94 34.53 -36.36
CA LEU A 316 -5.23 34.21 -37.76
C LEU A 316 -4.89 35.38 -38.69
N ALA A 317 -5.10 36.63 -38.25
CA ALA A 317 -4.75 37.83 -39.03
C ALA A 317 -3.24 38.06 -39.15
N LEU A 318 -2.46 37.67 -38.13
CA LEU A 318 -0.99 37.80 -38.08
C LEU A 318 -0.25 36.55 -38.58
N GLY A 319 -0.98 35.49 -38.94
CA GLY A 319 -0.43 34.22 -39.41
C GLY A 319 0.27 34.37 -40.77
N ARG A 320 1.37 33.65 -40.96
CA ARG A 320 2.07 33.55 -42.26
C ARG A 320 1.91 32.19 -42.92
N GLU A 321 1.29 31.24 -42.23
CA GLU A 321 1.03 29.88 -42.70
C GLU A 321 -0.31 29.82 -43.46
N PRO A 322 -0.55 28.79 -44.28
CA PRO A 322 -1.86 28.57 -44.89
C PRO A 322 -2.98 28.54 -43.84
N HIS A 323 -4.07 29.26 -44.09
CA HIS A 323 -5.13 29.52 -43.12
C HIS A 323 -5.74 28.23 -42.55
N ALA A 324 -5.99 27.23 -43.40
CA ALA A 324 -6.51 25.94 -42.97
C ALA A 324 -5.57 25.22 -41.97
N LEU A 325 -4.25 25.28 -42.19
CA LEU A 325 -3.26 24.71 -41.28
C LEU A 325 -3.20 25.49 -39.96
N ALA A 326 -3.26 26.82 -40.03
CA ALA A 326 -3.29 27.70 -38.86
C ALA A 326 -4.54 27.43 -38.00
N VAL A 327 -5.73 27.30 -38.62
CA VAL A 327 -6.99 26.95 -37.95
C VAL A 327 -6.91 25.58 -37.29
N ALA A 328 -6.42 24.55 -37.99
CA ALA A 328 -6.28 23.20 -37.44
C ALA A 328 -5.34 23.15 -36.23
N ARG A 329 -4.17 23.80 -36.31
CA ARG A 329 -3.22 23.90 -35.19
C ARG A 329 -3.81 24.67 -34.02
N LEU A 330 -4.50 25.78 -34.28
CA LEU A 330 -5.11 26.63 -33.27
C LEU A 330 -6.26 25.91 -32.55
N ARG A 331 -7.16 25.23 -33.28
CA ARG A 331 -8.21 24.38 -32.69
C ARG A 331 -7.61 23.31 -31.78
N ASN A 332 -6.58 22.58 -32.24
CA ASN A 332 -5.92 21.56 -31.43
C ASN A 332 -5.21 22.17 -30.19
N GLN A 333 -4.63 23.37 -30.30
CA GLN A 333 -4.06 24.09 -29.16
C GLN A 333 -5.14 24.52 -28.15
N LEU A 334 -6.23 25.13 -28.62
CA LEU A 334 -7.35 25.57 -27.78
C LEU A 334 -8.02 24.39 -27.08
N THR A 335 -8.22 23.26 -27.76
CA THR A 335 -8.74 22.03 -27.14
C THR A 335 -7.80 21.49 -26.06
N ARG A 336 -6.47 21.51 -26.29
CA ARG A 336 -5.49 21.11 -25.26
C ARG A 336 -5.48 22.06 -24.07
N TRP A 337 -5.58 23.36 -24.29
CA TRP A 337 -5.68 24.36 -23.22
C TRP A 337 -6.99 24.24 -22.46
N LEU A 338 -8.11 24.00 -23.14
CA LEU A 338 -9.41 23.76 -22.52
C LEU A 338 -9.38 22.52 -21.65
N LYS A 339 -8.82 21.41 -22.15
CA LYS A 339 -8.60 20.20 -21.36
C LYS A 339 -7.76 20.49 -20.12
N ALA A 340 -6.66 21.23 -20.26
CA ALA A 340 -5.79 21.57 -19.14
C ALA A 340 -6.52 22.46 -18.11
N ALA A 341 -7.22 23.51 -18.55
CA ALA A 341 -8.01 24.39 -17.71
C ALA A 341 -9.10 23.63 -16.96
N THR A 342 -9.87 22.78 -17.66
CA THR A 342 -10.90 21.94 -17.04
C THR A 342 -10.32 20.97 -16.01
N LEU A 343 -9.18 20.34 -16.30
CA LEU A 343 -8.51 19.45 -15.33
C LEU A 343 -8.05 20.22 -14.09
N VAL A 344 -7.54 21.45 -14.24
CA VAL A 344 -7.18 22.31 -13.10
C VAL A 344 -8.42 22.70 -12.30
N VAL A 345 -9.52 23.10 -12.95
CA VAL A 345 -10.79 23.43 -12.28
C VAL A 345 -11.32 22.22 -11.50
N VAL A 346 -11.33 21.03 -12.11
CA VAL A 346 -11.75 19.78 -11.45
C VAL A 346 -10.83 19.45 -10.28
N ALA A 347 -9.51 19.64 -10.42
CA ALA A 347 -8.57 19.43 -9.33
C ALA A 347 -8.83 20.38 -8.15
N ILE A 348 -9.03 21.68 -8.41
CA ILE A 348 -9.37 22.67 -7.38
C ILE A 348 -10.71 22.34 -6.71
N GLY A 349 -11.73 21.97 -7.49
CA GLY A 349 -13.02 21.52 -6.97
C GLY A 349 -12.88 20.26 -6.09
N GLY A 350 -12.02 19.33 -6.50
CA GLY A 350 -11.67 18.13 -5.73
C GLY A 350 -10.95 18.44 -4.42
N LEU A 351 -10.04 19.42 -4.40
CA LEU A 351 -9.43 19.92 -3.16
C LEU A 351 -10.49 20.49 -2.21
N GLY A 352 -11.45 21.28 -2.73
CA GLY A 352 -12.57 21.79 -1.94
C GLY A 352 -13.50 20.70 -1.41
N ALA A 353 -13.75 19.65 -2.19
CA ALA A 353 -14.52 18.49 -1.73
C ALA A 353 -13.79 17.72 -0.62
N LEU A 354 -12.49 17.48 -0.78
CA LEU A 354 -11.65 16.80 0.20
C LEU A 354 -11.58 17.62 1.51
N ASP A 355 -11.37 18.91 1.39
CA ASP A 355 -11.38 19.88 2.48
C ASP A 355 -12.69 19.86 3.27
N ARG A 356 -13.84 20.02 2.59
CA ARG A 356 -15.17 19.96 3.22
C ARG A 356 -15.45 18.62 3.90
N ALA A 357 -15.03 17.52 3.27
CA ALA A 357 -15.19 16.18 3.81
C ALA A 357 -14.31 15.97 5.06
N SER A 358 -13.08 16.47 5.06
CA SER A 358 -12.19 16.35 6.23
C SER A 358 -12.70 17.14 7.43
N TRP A 359 -13.16 18.39 7.25
CA TRP A 359 -13.78 19.16 8.33
C TRP A 359 -15.03 18.49 8.89
N TRP A 360 -15.87 17.91 8.02
CA TRP A 360 -17.04 17.13 8.45
C TRP A 360 -16.65 15.94 9.34
N VAL A 361 -15.66 15.16 8.92
CA VAL A 361 -15.20 13.98 9.67
C VAL A 361 -14.58 14.41 11.01
N LEU A 362 -13.83 15.52 11.02
CA LEU A 362 -13.21 16.06 12.23
C LEU A 362 -14.27 16.55 13.24
N GLU A 363 -15.26 17.30 12.77
CA GLU A 363 -16.41 17.76 13.57
C GLU A 363 -17.16 16.56 14.17
N GLU A 364 -17.39 15.51 13.37
CA GLU A 364 -18.05 14.29 13.80
C GLU A 364 -17.21 13.52 14.85
N LEU A 365 -15.89 13.46 14.70
CA LEU A 365 -14.97 12.85 15.67
C LEU A 365 -14.99 13.56 17.03
N GLN A 366 -15.14 14.89 17.04
CA GLN A 366 -15.02 15.70 18.25
C GLN A 366 -16.35 16.06 18.91
N SER A 367 -17.48 15.95 18.19
CA SER A 367 -18.83 16.11 18.75
C SER A 367 -19.21 15.05 19.80
N GLY A 368 -18.33 14.09 20.11
CA GLY A 368 -18.54 13.10 21.16
C GLY A 368 -19.54 12.01 20.79
N ASN A 369 -19.85 11.84 19.51
CA ASN A 369 -20.72 10.79 18.99
C ASN A 369 -20.07 9.40 19.13
N GLN A 370 -20.01 8.91 20.38
CA GLN A 370 -19.46 7.60 20.76
C GLN A 370 -20.11 6.44 19.99
N TRP A 371 -21.29 6.63 19.40
CA TRP A 371 -21.98 5.61 18.62
C TRP A 371 -21.31 5.34 17.26
N LEU A 372 -20.69 6.35 16.64
CA LEU A 372 -20.04 6.23 15.32
C LEU A 372 -18.68 5.51 15.44
N TRP A 373 -17.98 5.74 16.55
CA TRP A 373 -16.63 5.25 16.84
C TRP A 373 -16.54 4.14 17.90
N GLY A 374 -17.64 3.87 18.62
CA GLY A 374 -17.75 2.78 19.60
C GLY A 374 -17.88 1.41 18.94
N GLY A 375 -17.75 0.34 19.74
CA GLY A 375 -17.59 -1.05 19.26
C GLY A 375 -18.70 -1.63 18.37
N VAL A 376 -19.82 -0.92 18.18
CA VAL A 376 -20.96 -1.33 17.32
C VAL A 376 -21.05 -0.50 16.02
N GLY A 377 -20.33 0.63 15.91
CA GLY A 377 -20.36 1.57 14.77
C GLY A 377 -19.44 1.18 13.61
N PHE A 378 -18.53 2.07 13.20
CA PHE A 378 -17.61 1.86 12.06
C PHE A 378 -16.76 0.58 12.21
N GLY A 379 -16.30 0.26 13.43
CA GLY A 379 -15.62 -1.01 13.71
C GLY A 379 -16.51 -2.24 13.50
N GLY A 380 -17.78 -2.15 13.91
CA GLY A 380 -18.79 -3.19 13.67
C GLY A 380 -19.16 -3.32 12.18
N LEU A 381 -19.24 -2.20 11.46
CA LEU A 381 -19.49 -2.13 10.02
C LEU A 381 -18.32 -2.73 9.23
N VAL A 382 -17.08 -2.39 9.58
CA VAL A 382 -15.87 -2.97 8.97
C VAL A 382 -15.78 -4.46 9.25
N VAL A 383 -16.07 -4.92 10.47
CA VAL A 383 -16.12 -6.35 10.81
C VAL A 383 -17.25 -7.07 10.08
N LEU A 384 -18.44 -6.46 9.95
CA LEU A 384 -19.56 -7.01 9.18
C LEU A 384 -19.23 -7.09 7.69
N VAL A 385 -18.65 -6.04 7.12
CA VAL A 385 -18.21 -5.99 5.71
C VAL A 385 -17.10 -7.01 5.47
N LEU A 386 -16.08 -7.07 6.34
CA LEU A 386 -15.02 -8.07 6.25
C LEU A 386 -15.56 -9.49 6.40
N ARG A 387 -16.47 -9.75 7.34
CA ARG A 387 -17.09 -11.07 7.53
C ARG A 387 -17.97 -11.47 6.35
N ARG A 388 -18.71 -10.53 5.75
CA ARG A 388 -19.58 -10.78 4.59
C ARG A 388 -18.82 -10.81 3.26
N LEU A 389 -17.66 -10.18 3.17
CA LEU A 389 -16.76 -10.21 2.00
C LEU A 389 -15.75 -11.35 2.07
N ALA A 390 -15.40 -11.83 3.28
CA ALA A 390 -14.48 -12.96 3.46
C ALA A 390 -15.02 -14.25 2.82
N GLN A 391 -16.31 -14.55 2.97
CA GLN A 391 -16.93 -15.75 2.39
C GLN A 391 -16.96 -15.72 0.85
N PRO A 392 -17.42 -14.63 0.18
CA PRO A 392 -17.31 -14.47 -1.26
C PRO A 392 -15.86 -14.42 -1.74
N LEU A 393 -14.93 -13.79 -1.02
CA LEU A 393 -13.51 -13.77 -1.42
C LEU A 393 -12.88 -15.17 -1.34
N GLN A 394 -13.22 -15.96 -0.33
CA GLN A 394 -12.78 -17.35 -0.20
C GLN A 394 -13.42 -18.26 -1.26
N GLN A 395 -14.71 -18.05 -1.56
CA GLN A 395 -15.41 -18.79 -2.63
C GLN A 395 -14.95 -18.38 -4.02
N MET A 396 -14.67 -17.10 -4.27
CA MET A 396 -14.10 -16.60 -5.52
C MET A 396 -12.64 -17.03 -5.72
N ALA A 397 -11.88 -17.21 -4.63
CA ALA A 397 -10.55 -17.82 -4.69
C ALA A 397 -10.60 -19.32 -5.01
N ALA A 398 -11.70 -20.00 -4.64
CA ALA A 398 -11.93 -21.42 -4.94
C ALA A 398 -12.63 -21.66 -6.29
N GLU A 399 -13.42 -20.72 -6.80
CA GLU A 399 -14.26 -20.83 -8.00
C GLU A 399 -13.88 -19.82 -9.10
N ALA A 400 -12.61 -19.42 -9.20
CA ALA A 400 -12.14 -18.46 -10.21
C ALA A 400 -12.16 -19.01 -11.66
N GLY A 401 -13.26 -19.64 -12.07
CA GLY A 401 -13.59 -19.95 -13.46
C GLY A 401 -14.09 -18.71 -14.20
N ALA A 402 -13.58 -18.53 -15.41
CA ALA A 402 -13.92 -17.60 -16.50
C ALA A 402 -14.69 -16.28 -16.25
N ARG A 403 -15.82 -16.26 -15.53
CA ARG A 403 -16.71 -15.10 -15.34
C ARG A 403 -16.25 -14.09 -14.28
N ALA A 404 -15.51 -14.51 -13.26
CA ALA A 404 -14.95 -13.59 -12.25
C ALA A 404 -13.94 -12.59 -12.88
N ARG A 405 -13.33 -12.95 -14.01
CA ARG A 405 -12.29 -12.16 -14.71
C ARG A 405 -12.78 -10.80 -15.22
N GLY A 406 -14.09 -10.60 -15.44
CA GLY A 406 -14.61 -9.36 -16.04
C GLY A 406 -14.93 -8.22 -15.07
N TRP A 407 -15.51 -8.52 -13.90
CA TRP A 407 -16.01 -7.50 -12.95
C TRP A 407 -15.08 -7.28 -11.75
N LEU A 408 -14.37 -8.32 -11.31
CA LEU A 408 -13.48 -8.24 -10.16
C LEU A 408 -12.42 -7.13 -10.30
N PRO A 409 -11.74 -6.95 -11.46
CA PRO A 409 -10.77 -5.85 -11.60
C PRO A 409 -11.41 -4.46 -11.43
N ARG A 410 -12.64 -4.27 -11.94
CA ARG A 410 -13.35 -2.98 -11.84
C ARG A 410 -13.77 -2.67 -10.41
N LEU A 411 -14.20 -3.68 -9.64
CA LEU A 411 -14.50 -3.47 -8.22
C LEU A 411 -13.23 -3.24 -7.40
N MET A 412 -12.13 -3.90 -7.71
CA MET A 412 -10.84 -3.61 -7.08
C MET A 412 -10.37 -2.19 -7.40
N ASP A 413 -10.59 -1.71 -8.63
CA ASP A 413 -10.34 -0.31 -9.02
C ASP A 413 -11.16 0.67 -8.18
N VAL A 414 -12.48 0.48 -8.07
CA VAL A 414 -13.31 1.36 -7.24
C VAL A 414 -12.96 1.25 -5.75
N GLY A 415 -12.79 0.03 -5.23
CA GLY A 415 -12.49 -0.22 -3.83
C GLY A 415 -11.15 0.37 -3.38
N SER A 416 -10.10 0.24 -4.20
CA SER A 416 -8.79 0.81 -3.92
C SER A 416 -8.80 2.35 -3.97
N LEU A 417 -9.57 2.94 -4.89
CA LEU A 417 -9.75 4.40 -4.96
C LEU A 417 -10.50 4.94 -3.74
N VAL A 418 -11.58 4.27 -3.31
CA VAL A 418 -12.31 4.61 -2.08
C VAL A 418 -11.42 4.48 -0.86
N GLY A 419 -10.63 3.40 -0.78
CA GLY A 419 -9.66 3.20 0.29
C GLY A 419 -8.58 4.28 0.34
N LEU A 420 -8.03 4.68 -0.82
CA LEU A 420 -7.10 5.80 -0.93
C LEU A 420 -7.75 7.11 -0.47
N LEU A 421 -8.95 7.42 -0.94
CA LEU A 421 -9.67 8.64 -0.55
C LEU A 421 -9.90 8.69 0.97
N ALA A 422 -10.31 7.56 1.57
CA ALA A 422 -10.48 7.45 3.02
C ALA A 422 -9.16 7.68 3.77
N LEU A 423 -8.05 7.09 3.30
CA LEU A 423 -6.74 7.24 3.92
C LEU A 423 -6.20 8.68 3.80
N VAL A 424 -6.35 9.32 2.63
CA VAL A 424 -5.99 10.74 2.43
C VAL A 424 -6.82 11.62 3.35
N THR A 425 -8.13 11.37 3.43
CA THR A 425 -9.03 12.13 4.32
C THR A 425 -8.62 11.97 5.78
N ALA A 426 -8.28 10.75 6.21
CA ALA A 426 -7.83 10.50 7.59
C ALA A 426 -6.54 11.26 7.95
N TRP A 427 -5.54 11.29 7.06
CA TRP A 427 -4.32 12.08 7.27
C TRP A 427 -4.61 13.58 7.27
N LEU A 428 -5.52 14.05 6.41
CA LEU A 428 -5.93 15.44 6.36
C LEU A 428 -6.63 15.88 7.65
N VAL A 429 -7.57 15.07 8.14
CA VAL A 429 -8.25 15.26 9.44
C VAL A 429 -7.23 15.36 10.57
N MET A 430 -6.24 14.47 10.60
CA MET A 430 -5.17 14.49 11.61
C MET A 430 -4.32 15.76 11.53
N LEU A 431 -4.01 16.22 10.31
CA LEU A 431 -3.26 17.46 10.08
C LEU A 431 -4.07 18.69 10.51
N GLN A 432 -5.35 18.77 10.14
CA GLN A 432 -6.26 19.84 10.55
C GLN A 432 -6.41 19.89 12.08
N TRP A 433 -6.59 18.73 12.71
CA TRP A 433 -6.61 18.62 14.17
C TRP A 433 -5.33 19.18 14.79
N PHE A 434 -4.15 18.79 14.29
CA PHE A 434 -2.88 19.29 14.81
C PHE A 434 -2.72 20.82 14.66
N VAL A 435 -3.08 21.35 13.48
CA VAL A 435 -2.88 22.77 13.14
C VAL A 435 -3.87 23.67 13.86
N PHE A 436 -5.15 23.32 13.87
CA PHE A 436 -6.23 24.22 14.31
C PHE A 436 -6.76 23.93 15.72
N ALA A 437 -6.62 22.71 16.27
CA ALA A 437 -7.19 22.42 17.58
C ALA A 437 -6.42 23.14 18.72
N PRO A 438 -7.09 23.89 19.62
CA PRO A 438 -6.43 24.68 20.66
C PRO A 438 -5.69 23.82 21.68
N ASP A 439 -6.25 22.66 22.04
CA ASP A 439 -5.73 21.72 23.05
C ASP A 439 -5.18 20.42 22.44
N THR A 440 -4.29 20.52 21.46
CA THR A 440 -3.59 19.33 20.91
C THR A 440 -2.61 18.73 21.93
N PHE A 441 -1.64 19.55 22.35
CA PHE A 441 -0.65 19.21 23.36
C PHE A 441 -0.44 20.41 24.27
N SER A 442 -0.30 20.17 25.58
CA SER A 442 -0.09 21.23 26.58
C SER A 442 1.09 22.15 26.23
N ALA A 443 2.16 21.58 25.67
CA ALA A 443 3.35 22.31 25.24
C ALA A 443 3.14 23.20 23.99
N LEU A 444 2.12 22.92 23.18
CA LEU A 444 1.82 23.66 21.94
C LEU A 444 0.63 24.61 22.06
N ARG A 445 -0.04 24.64 23.22
CA ARG A 445 -1.25 25.45 23.46
C ARG A 445 -1.04 26.93 23.10
N GLU A 446 0.12 27.50 23.42
CA GLU A 446 0.44 28.90 23.11
C GLU A 446 0.96 29.15 21.69
N VAL A 447 1.16 28.10 20.89
CA VAL A 447 1.72 28.19 19.53
C VAL A 447 0.58 28.44 18.52
N PRO A 448 0.59 29.57 17.79
CA PRO A 448 -0.43 29.87 16.78
C PRO A 448 -0.46 28.86 15.62
N ALA A 449 -1.62 28.71 14.99
CA ALA A 449 -1.85 27.72 13.92
C ALA A 449 -0.86 27.83 12.75
N TRP A 450 -0.52 29.04 12.30
CA TRP A 450 0.44 29.23 11.20
C TRP A 450 1.86 28.75 11.55
N MET A 451 2.30 28.91 12.82
CA MET A 451 3.58 28.37 13.28
C MET A 451 3.54 26.84 13.32
N ARG A 452 2.41 26.24 13.75
CA ARG A 452 2.23 24.78 13.73
C ARG A 452 2.26 24.21 12.30
N ALA A 453 1.63 24.89 11.34
CA ALA A 453 1.70 24.52 9.93
C ALA A 453 3.14 24.64 9.37
N LEU A 454 3.89 25.68 9.76
CA LEU A 454 5.30 25.81 9.41
C LEU A 454 6.17 24.68 10.01
N LEU A 455 5.86 24.19 11.22
CA LEU A 455 6.54 23.03 11.79
C LEU A 455 6.31 21.77 10.94
N ILE A 456 5.08 21.51 10.50
CA ILE A 456 4.78 20.41 9.56
C ILE A 456 5.51 20.62 8.24
N GLY A 457 5.48 21.84 7.68
CA GLY A 457 6.17 22.17 6.44
C GLY A 457 7.69 21.98 6.54
N GLY A 458 8.29 22.36 7.67
CA GLY A 458 9.69 22.14 7.97
C GLY A 458 10.04 20.66 8.12
N LEU A 459 9.20 19.88 8.81
CA LEU A 459 9.35 18.43 8.94
C LEU A 459 9.29 17.74 7.56
N TRP A 460 8.29 18.12 6.74
CA TRP A 460 8.15 17.62 5.38
C TRP A 460 9.36 17.98 4.50
N LEU A 461 9.79 19.24 4.53
CA LEU A 461 10.95 19.69 3.77
C LEU A 461 12.23 18.96 4.21
N GLY A 462 12.43 18.81 5.52
CA GLY A 462 13.54 18.03 6.07
C GLY A 462 13.53 16.59 5.58
N TRP A 463 12.37 15.92 5.61
CA TRP A 463 12.23 14.57 5.08
C TRP A 463 12.60 14.48 3.60
N ILE A 464 12.07 15.36 2.76
CA ILE A 464 12.35 15.36 1.32
C ILE A 464 13.82 15.65 1.03
N VAL A 465 14.40 16.70 1.62
CA VAL A 465 15.81 17.07 1.40
C VAL A 465 16.76 15.95 1.83
N LEU A 466 16.47 15.27 2.94
CA LEU A 466 17.34 14.21 3.47
C LEU A 466 17.18 12.87 2.74
N THR A 467 16.01 12.59 2.16
CA THR A 467 15.67 11.22 1.70
C THR A 467 15.30 11.08 0.23
N ALA A 468 14.98 12.17 -0.48
CA ALA A 468 14.47 12.07 -1.87
C ALA A 468 15.48 11.48 -2.86
N GLY A 469 16.78 11.65 -2.61
CA GLY A 469 17.87 11.08 -3.39
C GLY A 469 18.07 9.57 -3.20
N ASN A 470 17.47 8.96 -2.17
CA ASN A 470 17.66 7.53 -1.87
C ASN A 470 16.78 6.65 -2.77
N ALA A 471 17.23 6.43 -4.02
CA ALA A 471 16.53 5.60 -4.99
C ALA A 471 16.37 4.13 -4.55
N GLN A 472 17.35 3.60 -3.79
CA GLN A 472 17.31 2.21 -3.32
C GLN A 472 16.15 1.96 -2.34
N MET A 473 15.67 3.00 -1.64
CA MET A 473 14.51 2.89 -0.75
C MET A 473 13.28 2.33 -1.46
N ALA A 474 13.05 2.67 -2.72
CA ALA A 474 11.91 2.15 -3.50
C ALA A 474 11.96 0.61 -3.62
N ASN A 475 13.16 0.04 -3.71
CA ASN A 475 13.42 -1.39 -3.80
C ASN A 475 13.51 -2.07 -2.41
N THR A 476 14.07 -1.40 -1.39
CA THR A 476 14.23 -1.99 -0.05
C THR A 476 12.98 -1.92 0.81
N SER A 477 12.02 -1.05 0.45
CA SER A 477 10.68 -0.97 1.03
C SER A 477 9.70 -2.00 0.44
N SER A 478 10.20 -3.04 -0.22
CA SER A 478 9.41 -4.10 -0.88
C SER A 478 9.82 -5.50 -0.41
N LEU A 479 9.02 -6.51 -0.76
CA LEU A 479 9.31 -7.91 -0.44
C LEU A 479 10.36 -8.54 -1.37
N HIS A 480 10.77 -7.83 -2.42
CA HIS A 480 11.74 -8.32 -3.41
C HIS A 480 13.04 -8.82 -2.76
N SER A 481 13.60 -8.07 -1.81
CA SER A 481 14.88 -8.43 -1.18
C SER A 481 14.78 -9.72 -0.36
N PHE A 482 13.64 -9.94 0.33
CA PHE A 482 13.38 -11.17 1.06
C PHE A 482 13.24 -12.35 0.10
N TYR A 483 12.43 -12.18 -0.93
CA TYR A 483 12.19 -13.21 -1.95
C TYR A 483 13.48 -13.60 -2.69
N ARG A 484 14.27 -12.62 -3.15
CA ARG A 484 15.60 -12.84 -3.74
C ARG A 484 16.52 -13.64 -2.82
N ALA A 485 16.58 -13.27 -1.54
CA ALA A 485 17.44 -13.95 -0.58
C ALA A 485 17.06 -15.41 -0.40
N ARG A 486 15.76 -15.73 -0.35
CA ARG A 486 15.25 -17.10 -0.24
C ARG A 486 15.53 -17.92 -1.49
N LEU A 487 15.28 -17.36 -2.69
CA LEU A 487 15.59 -18.02 -3.95
C LEU A 487 17.09 -18.32 -4.10
N THR A 488 17.94 -17.35 -3.77
CA THR A 488 19.40 -17.49 -3.88
C THR A 488 19.89 -18.67 -3.02
N ARG A 489 19.45 -18.75 -1.77
CA ARG A 489 19.88 -19.81 -0.84
C ARG A 489 19.31 -21.18 -1.18
N ALA A 490 18.09 -21.25 -1.73
CA ALA A 490 17.50 -22.52 -2.14
C ALA A 490 18.07 -23.03 -3.47
N TYR A 491 18.12 -22.19 -4.50
CA TYR A 491 18.41 -22.60 -5.88
C TYR A 491 19.83 -22.29 -6.35
N LEU A 492 20.46 -21.17 -5.97
CA LEU A 492 21.78 -20.80 -6.48
C LEU A 492 22.94 -21.33 -5.62
N ALA A 493 22.68 -21.55 -4.33
CA ALA A 493 23.67 -22.06 -3.38
C ALA A 493 24.18 -23.47 -3.70
N VAL A 494 23.44 -24.26 -4.51
CA VAL A 494 23.90 -25.60 -4.91
C VAL A 494 25.19 -25.57 -5.74
N GLY A 495 25.43 -24.45 -6.44
CA GLY A 495 26.67 -24.19 -7.17
C GLY A 495 27.78 -23.55 -6.33
N ASN A 496 27.60 -23.40 -5.01
CA ASN A 496 28.61 -22.79 -4.14
C ASN A 496 29.46 -23.88 -3.45
N PRO A 497 30.75 -24.03 -3.80
CA PRO A 497 31.62 -25.04 -3.18
C PRO A 497 31.76 -24.88 -1.65
N ARG A 498 31.64 -23.66 -1.12
CA ARG A 498 31.75 -23.39 0.32
C ARG A 498 30.57 -23.92 1.13
N ARG A 499 29.44 -24.23 0.48
CA ARG A 499 28.32 -24.92 1.11
C ARG A 499 28.64 -26.40 1.39
N GLY A 500 29.69 -26.95 0.78
CA GLY A 500 30.14 -28.33 0.99
C GLY A 500 29.16 -29.40 0.50
N LEU A 501 28.17 -29.03 -0.32
CA LEU A 501 27.11 -29.95 -0.76
C LEU A 501 27.63 -31.05 -1.69
N VAL A 502 28.58 -30.72 -2.55
CA VAL A 502 29.14 -31.62 -3.58
C VAL A 502 30.45 -32.28 -3.13
N ALA A 503 31.14 -31.71 -2.14
CA ALA A 503 32.47 -32.14 -1.67
C ALA A 503 32.49 -33.43 -0.79
N GLY A 504 31.38 -34.15 -0.71
CA GLY A 504 31.26 -35.41 0.05
C GLY A 504 31.82 -36.65 -0.65
N THR A 505 32.70 -36.52 -1.64
CA THR A 505 33.28 -37.64 -2.41
C THR A 505 34.44 -38.35 -1.71
N GLU A 506 34.87 -37.91 -0.52
CA GLU A 506 35.92 -38.57 0.29
C GLU A 506 35.42 -39.02 1.67
N GLY A 507 34.26 -39.69 1.73
CA GLY A 507 33.87 -40.52 2.90
C GLY A 507 33.50 -39.79 4.20
N GLY A 508 33.50 -38.46 4.24
CA GLY A 508 33.00 -37.68 5.37
C GLY A 508 31.47 -37.49 5.35
N PRO A 509 30.80 -37.34 6.52
CA PRO A 509 29.37 -37.05 6.57
C PRO A 509 29.08 -35.74 5.83
N VAL A 510 28.14 -35.78 4.88
CA VAL A 510 27.65 -34.58 4.17
C VAL A 510 27.18 -33.57 5.22
N ALA A 511 27.87 -32.45 5.34
CA ALA A 511 27.45 -31.37 6.22
C ALA A 511 26.01 -30.99 5.85
N ARG A 512 25.06 -31.12 6.80
CA ARG A 512 23.69 -30.64 6.62
C ARG A 512 23.75 -29.11 6.59
N GLY A 513 24.02 -28.55 5.41
CA GLY A 513 24.05 -27.10 5.22
C GLY A 513 22.74 -26.49 5.68
N ASP A 514 22.82 -25.35 6.35
CA ASP A 514 21.65 -24.59 6.79
C ASP A 514 21.27 -23.56 5.72
N VAL A 515 20.10 -23.73 5.09
CA VAL A 515 19.57 -22.81 4.06
C VAL A 515 19.30 -21.42 4.62
N THR A 516 19.10 -21.27 5.93
CA THR A 516 18.79 -19.99 6.55
C THR A 516 20.04 -19.11 6.73
N SER A 517 21.21 -19.73 6.86
CA SER A 517 22.50 -19.03 6.92
C SER A 517 22.87 -18.37 5.60
N VAL A 518 23.49 -17.19 5.68
CA VAL A 518 24.05 -16.47 4.53
C VAL A 518 25.50 -16.92 4.37
N VAL A 519 25.84 -17.49 3.21
CA VAL A 519 27.20 -17.94 2.90
C VAL A 519 27.73 -17.14 1.72
N ASP A 520 28.96 -16.64 1.84
CA ASP A 520 29.59 -15.88 0.76
C ASP A 520 29.73 -16.76 -0.50
N GLY A 521 29.38 -16.19 -1.65
CA GLY A 521 29.34 -16.88 -2.95
C GLY A 521 28.05 -17.63 -3.27
N ASP A 522 26.98 -17.53 -2.48
CA ASP A 522 25.66 -18.11 -2.85
C ASP A 522 25.06 -17.42 -4.07
N ASP A 523 25.14 -16.09 -4.12
CA ASP A 523 24.81 -15.27 -5.28
C ASP A 523 26.08 -14.98 -6.09
N THR A 524 25.93 -14.54 -7.35
CA THR A 524 27.08 -14.23 -8.22
C THR A 524 26.73 -13.06 -9.12
N ALA A 525 27.70 -12.17 -9.33
CA ALA A 525 27.55 -11.02 -10.21
C ALA A 525 27.24 -11.50 -11.64
N LEU A 526 26.29 -10.86 -12.31
CA LEU A 526 25.80 -11.34 -13.61
C LEU A 526 26.93 -11.36 -14.66
N ASP A 527 27.83 -10.39 -14.63
CA ASP A 527 29.00 -10.26 -15.52
C ASP A 527 30.00 -11.44 -15.44
N SER A 528 30.07 -12.09 -14.28
CA SER A 528 30.91 -13.26 -13.98
C SER A 528 30.22 -14.60 -14.25
N TYR A 529 28.94 -14.59 -14.60
CA TYR A 529 28.14 -15.80 -14.84
C TYR A 529 28.23 -16.25 -16.30
N ARG A 530 29.15 -17.19 -16.59
CA ARG A 530 29.48 -17.65 -17.96
C ARG A 530 29.41 -19.18 -18.10
N PRO A 531 28.25 -19.80 -17.90
CA PRO A 531 28.10 -21.26 -18.00
C PRO A 531 28.58 -21.84 -19.34
N GLU A 532 28.52 -21.07 -20.44
CA GLU A 532 28.98 -21.51 -21.75
C GLU A 532 30.50 -21.73 -21.83
N SER A 533 31.27 -20.98 -21.04
CA SER A 533 32.72 -21.17 -20.94
C SER A 533 33.11 -22.51 -20.31
N ARG A 534 32.17 -23.13 -19.57
CA ARG A 534 32.31 -24.40 -18.85
C ARG A 534 31.53 -25.53 -19.52
N GLY A 535 31.14 -25.36 -20.78
CA GLY A 535 30.51 -26.39 -21.60
C GLY A 535 28.97 -26.37 -21.59
N GLY A 536 28.30 -25.52 -20.81
CA GLY A 536 26.83 -25.44 -20.79
C GLY A 536 26.24 -24.45 -21.81
N PRO A 537 24.92 -24.22 -21.77
CA PRO A 537 24.26 -23.30 -22.68
C PRO A 537 24.46 -21.83 -22.29
N ILE A 538 24.27 -20.92 -23.24
CA ILE A 538 24.11 -19.49 -22.97
C ILE A 538 22.74 -19.31 -22.29
N HIS A 539 22.74 -18.74 -21.09
CA HIS A 539 21.51 -18.55 -20.31
C HIS A 539 20.91 -17.16 -20.55
N LEU A 540 19.65 -17.13 -20.98
CA LEU A 540 18.84 -15.96 -21.28
C LEU A 540 17.74 -15.83 -20.21
N VAL A 541 17.79 -14.78 -19.39
CA VAL A 541 16.81 -14.56 -18.31
C VAL A 541 15.81 -13.49 -18.75
N ASN A 542 14.53 -13.86 -18.87
CA ASN A 542 13.50 -12.96 -19.39
C ASN A 542 12.75 -12.23 -18.29
N THR A 543 12.59 -10.91 -18.47
CA THR A 543 11.86 -10.01 -17.59
C THR A 543 10.96 -9.09 -18.42
N CYS A 544 10.03 -8.39 -17.78
CA CYS A 544 9.17 -7.42 -18.44
C CYS A 544 9.51 -6.01 -17.99
N LEU A 545 9.89 -5.15 -18.93
CA LEU A 545 9.99 -3.70 -18.73
C LEU A 545 8.60 -3.08 -18.87
N ASN A 546 8.10 -2.53 -17.77
CA ASN A 546 6.77 -1.95 -17.73
C ASN A 546 6.71 -0.61 -18.45
N GLN A 547 5.69 -0.45 -19.30
CA GLN A 547 5.48 0.74 -20.12
C GLN A 547 3.98 0.94 -20.36
N THR A 548 3.29 1.55 -19.39
CA THR A 548 1.84 1.83 -19.52
C THR A 548 1.57 3.08 -20.35
N ARG A 549 2.59 3.89 -20.62
CA ARG A 549 2.56 4.99 -21.58
C ARG A 549 3.52 4.72 -22.73
N ASP A 550 3.01 4.86 -23.95
CA ASP A 550 3.74 4.73 -25.19
C ASP A 550 4.90 5.73 -25.28
N ASP A 551 6.05 5.28 -25.79
CA ASP A 551 7.35 5.98 -25.88
C ASP A 551 7.45 6.98 -27.02
N GLN A 552 6.55 6.91 -28.01
CA GLN A 552 6.53 7.85 -29.13
C GLN A 552 5.41 8.87 -29.01
N SER A 553 4.23 8.45 -28.56
CA SER A 553 3.04 9.30 -28.48
C SER A 553 2.74 9.84 -27.08
N GLY A 554 3.32 9.25 -26.02
CA GLY A 554 2.97 9.54 -24.63
C GLY A 554 1.53 9.16 -24.25
N LEU A 555 0.80 8.49 -25.15
CA LEU A 555 -0.56 8.01 -24.94
C LEU A 555 -0.56 6.76 -24.07
N TYR A 556 -1.70 6.50 -23.44
CA TYR A 556 -1.87 5.27 -22.68
C TYR A 556 -1.94 4.08 -23.65
N ASN A 557 -1.01 3.13 -23.52
CA ASN A 557 -1.00 1.92 -24.34
C ASN A 557 -1.97 0.91 -23.71
N ALA A 558 -3.11 0.65 -24.35
CA ALA A 558 -4.11 -0.26 -23.80
C ALA A 558 -3.70 -1.73 -23.98
N ASP A 559 -2.96 -2.04 -25.05
CA ASP A 559 -2.77 -3.41 -25.53
C ASP A 559 -1.36 -3.97 -25.24
N ARG A 560 -0.33 -3.11 -25.24
CA ARG A 560 1.08 -3.49 -25.01
C ARG A 560 1.72 -2.63 -23.92
N LYS A 561 1.34 -2.89 -22.67
CA LYS A 561 1.80 -2.15 -21.47
C LYS A 561 3.21 -2.51 -20.98
N GLY A 562 4.04 -3.06 -21.84
CA GLY A 562 5.41 -3.47 -21.52
C GLY A 562 6.13 -4.11 -22.69
N THR A 563 7.45 -4.25 -22.56
CA THR A 563 8.34 -4.86 -23.55
C THR A 563 9.20 -5.94 -22.90
N ALA A 564 9.62 -6.93 -23.69
CA ALA A 564 10.52 -7.98 -23.23
C ALA A 564 11.90 -7.39 -22.93
N VAL A 565 12.48 -7.79 -21.80
CA VAL A 565 13.89 -7.56 -21.50
C VAL A 565 14.56 -8.90 -21.22
N THR A 566 15.51 -9.27 -22.08
CA THR A 566 16.32 -10.49 -21.89
C THR A 566 17.70 -10.10 -21.37
N ALA A 567 18.01 -10.54 -20.16
CA ALA A 567 19.26 -10.25 -19.48
C ALA A 567 20.27 -11.39 -19.68
N THR A 568 21.50 -11.01 -20.05
CA THR A 568 22.67 -11.90 -20.15
C THR A 568 23.87 -11.20 -19.55
N TRP A 569 24.97 -11.93 -19.31
CA TRP A 569 26.21 -11.30 -18.83
C TRP A 569 26.82 -10.32 -19.86
N ARG A 570 26.46 -10.43 -21.14
CA ARG A 570 26.92 -9.54 -22.22
C ARG A 570 26.16 -8.21 -22.27
N GLY A 571 24.89 -8.20 -21.89
CA GLY A 571 24.01 -7.08 -22.16
C GLY A 571 22.53 -7.34 -21.85
N LEU A 572 21.73 -6.30 -22.09
CA LEU A 572 20.27 -6.32 -22.01
C LEU A 572 19.70 -6.18 -23.43
N GLU A 573 18.89 -7.15 -23.84
CA GLU A 573 18.09 -7.05 -25.06
C GLU A 573 16.75 -6.41 -24.70
N ILE A 574 16.30 -5.42 -25.46
CA ILE A 574 15.04 -4.70 -25.22
C ILE A 574 14.15 -4.86 -26.47
N GLY A 575 13.02 -5.55 -26.31
CA GLY A 575 12.12 -5.82 -27.42
C GLY A 575 12.78 -6.55 -28.61
N PRO A 576 12.27 -6.35 -29.84
CA PRO A 576 12.70 -7.11 -31.01
C PRO A 576 14.08 -6.73 -31.53
N ASP A 577 14.50 -5.46 -31.44
CA ASP A 577 15.64 -4.96 -32.23
C ASP A 577 16.75 -4.31 -31.39
N GLU A 578 16.48 -3.89 -30.14
CA GLU A 578 17.44 -3.13 -29.35
C GLU A 578 18.31 -4.04 -28.47
N PHE A 579 19.60 -3.72 -28.39
CA PHE A 579 20.57 -4.36 -27.51
C PHE A 579 21.48 -3.31 -26.88
N VAL A 580 21.66 -3.41 -25.56
CA VAL A 580 22.53 -2.54 -24.77
C VAL A 580 23.59 -3.41 -24.11
N ALA A 581 24.85 -3.23 -24.51
CA ALA A 581 25.98 -3.94 -23.93
C ALA A 581 26.28 -3.42 -22.52
N LEU A 582 26.56 -4.34 -21.60
CA LEU A 582 26.96 -3.99 -20.23
C LEU A 582 28.42 -3.54 -20.22
N GLN A 583 28.68 -2.37 -19.66
CA GLN A 583 30.03 -1.81 -19.51
C GLN A 583 30.52 -1.86 -18.05
N PRO A 584 31.84 -1.84 -17.81
CA PRO A 584 32.38 -1.69 -16.46
C PRO A 584 31.84 -0.43 -15.77
N GLY A 585 31.19 -0.59 -14.62
CA GLY A 585 30.59 0.51 -13.84
C GLY A 585 29.07 0.62 -13.96
N ASP A 586 28.44 -0.11 -14.88
CA ASP A 586 26.98 -0.21 -14.95
C ASP A 586 26.41 -0.99 -13.76
N ASP A 587 25.15 -0.72 -13.40
CA ASP A 587 24.40 -1.49 -12.38
C ASP A 587 23.94 -2.85 -12.95
N THR A 588 24.89 -3.74 -13.22
CA THR A 588 24.67 -5.10 -13.74
C THR A 588 23.92 -5.99 -12.75
N GLY A 589 24.19 -5.81 -11.45
CA GLY A 589 23.65 -6.58 -10.34
C GLY A 589 24.05 -8.06 -10.36
N THR A 590 23.27 -8.88 -9.67
CA THR A 590 23.56 -10.32 -9.53
C THR A 590 22.57 -11.18 -10.28
N LEU A 591 22.98 -12.41 -10.58
CA LEU A 591 22.09 -13.43 -11.13
C LEU A 591 20.84 -13.62 -10.25
N GLY A 592 20.99 -13.66 -8.92
CA GLY A 592 19.87 -13.76 -7.99
C GLY A 592 18.86 -12.61 -8.10
N ARG A 593 19.31 -11.39 -8.40
CA ARG A 593 18.43 -10.24 -8.68
C ARG A 593 17.58 -10.52 -9.92
N TRP A 594 18.21 -10.89 -11.04
CA TRP A 594 17.51 -11.09 -12.31
C TRP A 594 16.50 -12.23 -12.26
N ILE A 595 16.79 -13.31 -11.54
CA ILE A 595 15.84 -14.42 -11.36
C ILE A 595 14.67 -13.99 -10.47
N ALA A 596 14.94 -13.26 -9.39
CA ALA A 596 13.87 -12.75 -8.52
C ALA A 596 12.97 -11.75 -9.26
N VAL A 597 13.53 -10.92 -10.15
CA VAL A 597 12.72 -10.05 -11.02
C VAL A 597 11.94 -10.88 -12.04
N SER A 598 12.57 -11.88 -12.66
CA SER A 598 11.94 -12.79 -13.61
C SER A 598 10.73 -13.48 -13.01
N GLY A 599 10.71 -13.81 -11.71
CA GLY A 599 9.58 -14.41 -10.98
C GLY A 599 8.69 -13.44 -10.19
N ALA A 600 8.80 -12.12 -10.41
CA ALA A 600 8.10 -11.09 -9.65
C ALA A 600 6.62 -10.91 -10.05
N ALA A 601 5.80 -11.96 -9.89
CA ALA A 601 4.40 -11.98 -10.34
C ALA A 601 3.48 -10.97 -9.63
N ALA A 602 3.73 -10.68 -8.35
CA ALA A 602 2.98 -9.67 -7.59
C ALA A 602 3.65 -8.29 -7.72
N SER A 603 3.15 -7.47 -8.65
CA SER A 603 3.80 -6.19 -8.99
C SER A 603 2.77 -5.11 -9.36
N PRO A 604 2.95 -3.85 -8.88
CA PRO A 604 2.18 -2.69 -9.35
C PRO A 604 2.27 -2.46 -10.87
N GLY A 605 3.41 -2.83 -11.47
CA GLY A 605 3.55 -2.95 -12.92
C GLY A 605 3.58 -4.42 -13.33
N ALA A 606 2.52 -4.88 -13.97
CA ALA A 606 2.33 -6.26 -14.39
C ALA A 606 2.16 -6.39 -15.92
N GLY A 607 2.89 -5.57 -16.68
CA GLY A 607 2.84 -5.56 -18.15
C GLY A 607 1.41 -5.42 -18.65
N SER A 608 1.00 -6.29 -19.58
CA SER A 608 -0.36 -6.31 -20.16
C SER A 608 -1.48 -6.42 -19.11
N TYR A 609 -1.20 -7.05 -17.96
CA TYR A 609 -2.15 -7.25 -16.86
C TYR A 609 -2.25 -6.05 -15.91
N THR A 610 -1.50 -4.97 -16.14
CA THR A 610 -1.51 -3.79 -15.26
C THR A 610 -2.89 -3.12 -15.24
N SER A 611 -3.53 -3.09 -14.07
CA SER A 611 -4.68 -2.23 -13.76
C SER A 611 -4.34 -1.25 -12.64
N ARG A 612 -4.94 -0.06 -12.66
CA ARG A 612 -4.61 1.00 -11.70
C ARG A 612 -4.99 0.63 -10.27
N GLY A 613 -6.14 0.00 -10.07
CA GLY A 613 -6.60 -0.36 -8.74
C GLY A 613 -5.85 -1.53 -8.12
N LEU A 614 -5.54 -2.55 -8.92
CA LEU A 614 -4.68 -3.63 -8.45
C LEU A 614 -3.30 -3.10 -8.08
N ALA A 615 -2.73 -2.22 -8.91
CA ALA A 615 -1.44 -1.59 -8.61
C ALA A 615 -1.47 -0.78 -7.32
N LEU A 616 -2.50 0.04 -7.12
CA LEU A 616 -2.70 0.84 -5.91
C LEU A 616 -2.87 -0.05 -4.66
N LEU A 617 -3.65 -1.13 -4.78
CA LEU A 617 -3.86 -2.10 -3.71
C LEU A 617 -2.54 -2.79 -3.32
N VAL A 618 -1.83 -3.35 -4.31
CA VAL A 618 -0.54 -4.02 -4.11
C VAL A 618 0.50 -3.07 -3.55
N TYR A 619 0.47 -1.79 -3.97
CA TYR A 619 1.33 -0.73 -3.44
C TYR A 619 1.09 -0.50 -1.94
N PHE A 620 -0.15 -0.27 -1.50
CA PHE A 620 -0.45 -0.02 -0.09
C PHE A 620 -0.35 -1.26 0.79
N LEU A 621 -0.66 -2.45 0.26
CA LEU A 621 -0.37 -3.69 0.96
C LEU A 621 1.14 -3.94 1.09
N GLY A 622 2.00 -3.29 0.31
CA GLY A 622 3.44 -3.50 0.34
C GLY A 622 3.88 -4.84 -0.23
N VAL A 623 2.98 -5.60 -0.88
CA VAL A 623 3.24 -6.91 -1.50
C VAL A 623 3.83 -6.71 -2.90
N ARG A 624 4.93 -5.98 -2.98
CA ARG A 624 5.58 -5.60 -4.24
C ARG A 624 6.84 -6.42 -4.46
N LEU A 625 6.94 -7.12 -5.59
CA LEU A 625 8.11 -7.90 -5.99
C LEU A 625 8.86 -7.29 -7.18
N GLY A 626 8.26 -6.37 -7.92
CA GLY A 626 8.93 -5.64 -9.00
C GLY A 626 10.13 -4.84 -8.50
N HIS A 627 11.04 -4.49 -9.42
CA HIS A 627 12.33 -3.90 -9.08
C HIS A 627 12.69 -2.75 -10.02
N TRP A 628 13.19 -1.67 -9.45
CA TRP A 628 13.74 -0.55 -10.21
C TRP A 628 15.23 -0.75 -10.47
N VAL A 629 15.62 -0.61 -11.73
CA VAL A 629 17.02 -0.64 -12.17
C VAL A 629 17.36 0.67 -12.86
N ARG A 630 18.59 1.17 -12.68
CA ARG A 630 19.05 2.34 -13.42
C ARG A 630 19.29 1.96 -14.88
N ALA A 631 18.82 2.79 -15.81
CA ALA A 631 19.09 2.60 -17.22
C ALA A 631 20.61 2.54 -17.45
N PRO A 632 21.15 1.52 -18.16
CA PRO A 632 22.59 1.42 -18.41
C PRO A 632 23.10 2.62 -19.23
N ARG A 633 22.26 3.14 -20.14
CA ARG A 633 22.55 4.32 -20.95
C ARG A 633 21.52 5.41 -20.69
N ASP A 634 21.98 6.65 -20.59
CA ASP A 634 21.10 7.82 -20.44
C ASP A 634 20.63 8.29 -21.84
N SER A 635 19.62 7.61 -22.38
CA SER A 635 18.96 7.97 -23.64
C SER A 635 17.73 8.87 -23.43
N ALA A 636 17.39 9.19 -22.18
CA ALA A 636 16.13 9.85 -21.83
C ALA A 636 16.13 11.34 -22.21
N GLN A 637 15.35 11.71 -23.25
CA GLN A 637 15.16 13.10 -23.67
C GLN A 637 14.16 13.86 -22.79
N LEU A 638 14.55 14.11 -21.54
CA LEU A 638 13.71 14.81 -20.57
C LEU A 638 13.80 16.33 -20.71
N ARG A 639 12.75 17.06 -20.30
CA ARG A 639 12.82 18.52 -20.10
C ARG A 639 13.73 18.85 -18.91
N TRP A 640 14.28 20.06 -18.87
CA TRP A 640 15.26 20.45 -17.84
C TRP A 640 14.76 20.25 -16.40
N LEU A 641 13.50 20.65 -16.10
CA LEU A 641 12.87 20.43 -14.78
C LEU A 641 12.75 18.94 -14.44
N SER A 642 12.33 18.12 -15.40
CA SER A 642 12.17 16.68 -15.20
C SER A 642 13.53 16.00 -15.00
N ARG A 643 14.58 16.42 -15.72
CA ARG A 643 15.95 15.93 -15.49
C ARG A 643 16.41 16.24 -14.07
N LEU A 644 16.18 17.47 -13.61
CA LEU A 644 16.54 17.90 -12.26
C LEU A 644 15.80 17.06 -11.20
N ALA A 645 14.49 16.86 -11.39
CA ALA A 645 13.67 16.06 -10.48
C ALA A 645 14.14 14.59 -10.40
N TRP A 646 14.43 13.94 -11.52
CA TRP A 646 14.96 12.56 -11.52
C TRP A 646 16.37 12.44 -10.95
N ARG A 647 17.18 13.51 -11.03
CA ARG A 647 18.53 13.55 -10.46
C ARG A 647 18.53 13.71 -8.94
N PHE A 648 17.69 14.59 -8.42
CA PHE A 648 17.70 14.96 -6.99
C PHE A 648 16.59 14.29 -6.16
N ALA A 649 15.48 13.91 -6.79
CA ALA A 649 14.32 13.32 -6.15
C ALA A 649 13.75 12.09 -6.90
N PRO A 650 14.57 11.08 -7.25
CA PRO A 650 14.09 9.86 -7.90
C PRO A 650 13.07 9.08 -7.04
N LYS A 651 13.31 8.98 -5.71
CA LYS A 651 12.47 8.18 -4.80
C LYS A 651 10.97 8.54 -4.87
N PRO A 652 10.54 9.80 -4.67
CA PRO A 652 9.12 10.14 -4.73
C PRO A 652 8.53 9.92 -6.14
N LEU A 653 9.32 10.10 -7.21
CA LEU A 653 8.86 9.85 -8.57
C LEU A 653 8.63 8.37 -8.86
N MET A 654 9.52 7.50 -8.36
CA MET A 654 9.39 6.04 -8.46
C MET A 654 8.16 5.55 -7.69
N LEU A 655 8.00 5.97 -6.43
CA LEU A 655 6.85 5.59 -5.61
C LEU A 655 5.52 6.10 -6.18
N ALA A 656 5.49 7.33 -6.69
CA ALA A 656 4.32 7.87 -7.38
C ALA A 656 4.00 7.05 -8.64
N SER A 657 5.01 6.71 -9.43
CA SER A 657 4.86 5.86 -10.63
C SER A 657 4.22 4.51 -10.32
N GLU A 658 4.63 3.88 -9.22
CA GLU A 658 4.04 2.61 -8.77
C GLU A 658 2.59 2.79 -8.29
N ALA A 659 2.31 3.79 -7.46
CA ALA A 659 0.97 4.06 -6.95
C ALA A 659 -0.03 4.41 -8.07
N SER A 660 0.39 5.14 -9.10
CA SER A 660 -0.47 5.50 -10.24
C SER A 660 -0.44 4.50 -11.41
N ALA A 661 0.36 3.44 -11.33
CA ALA A 661 0.62 2.49 -12.42
C ALA A 661 1.07 3.18 -13.73
N THR A 662 1.93 4.20 -13.62
CA THR A 662 2.37 5.02 -14.77
C THR A 662 3.85 4.81 -15.07
N PHE A 663 4.16 3.78 -15.86
CA PHE A 663 5.52 3.44 -16.24
C PHE A 663 5.81 3.90 -17.68
N TYR A 664 7.03 4.37 -17.92
CA TYR A 664 7.44 5.03 -19.17
C TYR A 664 8.49 4.23 -19.95
N GLY A 665 8.82 3.00 -19.53
CA GLY A 665 9.85 2.19 -20.18
C GLY A 665 11.19 2.90 -20.28
N VAL A 666 11.78 2.89 -21.49
CA VAL A 666 13.12 3.42 -21.78
C VAL A 666 13.23 4.95 -21.74
N GLU A 667 12.12 5.70 -21.73
CA GLU A 667 12.16 7.17 -21.71
C GLU A 667 12.60 7.79 -20.36
N ARG A 668 12.90 6.97 -19.35
CA ARG A 668 13.26 7.42 -18.00
C ARG A 668 14.59 6.80 -17.57
N PRO A 669 15.38 7.51 -16.75
CA PRO A 669 16.67 7.00 -16.26
C PRO A 669 16.55 5.82 -15.28
N TRP A 670 15.33 5.50 -14.84
CA TRP A 670 15.02 4.36 -13.98
C TRP A 670 13.93 3.52 -14.64
N TRP A 671 14.19 2.23 -14.76
CA TRP A 671 13.35 1.23 -15.41
C TRP A 671 12.66 0.36 -14.36
N TYR A 672 11.36 0.17 -14.50
CA TYR A 672 10.61 -0.73 -13.61
C TYR A 672 10.43 -2.10 -14.26
N LEU A 673 11.13 -3.08 -13.70
CA LEU A 673 11.12 -4.46 -14.17
C LEU A 673 10.20 -5.34 -13.31
N SER A 674 9.55 -6.30 -13.96
CA SER A 674 8.67 -7.29 -13.34
C SER A 674 8.82 -8.66 -14.00
N ASP A 675 8.01 -9.63 -13.60
CA ASP A 675 8.00 -10.99 -14.17
C ASP A 675 7.95 -10.96 -15.70
N GLY A 676 8.80 -11.74 -16.37
CA GLY A 676 8.82 -11.83 -17.83
C GLY A 676 7.51 -12.33 -18.41
N GLY A 677 6.76 -13.15 -17.66
CA GLY A 677 5.44 -13.63 -18.00
C GLY A 677 4.38 -12.53 -18.13
N HIS A 678 4.64 -11.32 -17.59
CA HIS A 678 3.79 -10.15 -17.83
C HIS A 678 3.87 -9.61 -19.27
N PHE A 679 4.87 -10.04 -20.04
CA PHE A 679 4.95 -9.81 -21.48
C PHE A 679 4.65 -11.10 -22.25
N GLU A 680 5.40 -12.18 -21.98
CA GLU A 680 5.34 -13.47 -22.68
C GLU A 680 5.91 -14.56 -21.75
N ASN A 681 5.11 -15.59 -21.46
CA ASN A 681 5.40 -16.59 -20.41
C ASN A 681 5.71 -17.98 -21.01
N SER A 682 6.43 -18.08 -22.12
CA SER A 682 6.98 -19.34 -22.64
C SER A 682 8.51 -19.31 -22.64
N GLY A 683 9.15 -18.14 -22.72
CA GLY A 683 10.59 -18.03 -22.88
C GLY A 683 11.07 -18.41 -24.29
N ILE A 684 10.17 -18.68 -25.25
CA ILE A 684 10.53 -18.92 -26.66
C ILE A 684 10.87 -17.62 -27.39
N TYR A 685 10.36 -16.47 -26.94
CA TYR A 685 10.57 -15.17 -27.59
C TYR A 685 12.05 -14.86 -27.94
N PRO A 686 13.03 -14.93 -27.03
CA PRO A 686 14.44 -14.67 -27.37
C PRO A 686 15.09 -15.77 -28.22
N LEU A 687 14.52 -16.98 -28.26
CA LEU A 687 14.98 -18.07 -29.14
C LEU A 687 14.52 -17.83 -30.58
N LEU A 688 13.29 -17.33 -30.76
CA LEU A 688 12.80 -16.86 -32.06
C LEU A 688 13.66 -15.72 -32.61
N LYS A 689 14.03 -14.77 -31.75
CA LYS A 689 14.91 -13.66 -32.09
C LYS A 689 16.27 -14.13 -32.64
N ARG A 690 16.76 -15.28 -32.16
CA ARG A 690 18.01 -15.91 -32.60
C ARG A 690 17.85 -16.81 -33.84
N GLU A 691 16.62 -17.04 -34.29
CA GLU A 691 16.26 -17.98 -35.36
C GLU A 691 16.75 -19.41 -35.09
N THR A 692 16.59 -19.92 -33.87
CA THR A 692 17.07 -21.27 -33.50
C THR A 692 16.38 -22.38 -34.30
N ASP A 693 17.13 -23.37 -34.78
CA ASP A 693 16.63 -24.45 -35.64
C ASP A 693 15.71 -25.46 -34.91
N PHE A 694 15.92 -25.65 -33.61
CA PHE A 694 15.13 -26.55 -32.78
C PHE A 694 14.91 -25.97 -31.39
N MET A 695 13.68 -25.98 -30.91
CA MET A 695 13.29 -25.43 -29.61
C MET A 695 12.49 -26.46 -28.83
N VAL A 696 12.87 -26.67 -27.56
CA VAL A 696 12.07 -27.44 -26.59
C VAL A 696 11.51 -26.47 -25.56
N LEU A 697 10.20 -26.44 -25.38
CA LEU A 697 9.49 -25.65 -24.37
C LEU A 697 8.98 -26.56 -23.26
N ALA A 698 9.47 -26.37 -22.04
CA ALA A 698 8.85 -26.91 -20.83
C ALA A 698 7.81 -25.91 -20.31
N ASP A 699 6.54 -26.11 -20.67
CA ASP A 699 5.45 -25.22 -20.28
C ASP A 699 4.86 -25.63 -18.91
N GLY A 700 5.41 -25.07 -17.84
CA GLY A 700 4.89 -25.23 -16.48
C GLY A 700 3.78 -24.24 -16.09
N SER A 701 3.15 -23.53 -17.04
CA SER A 701 2.03 -22.61 -16.74
C SER A 701 0.82 -23.35 -16.18
N CYS A 702 0.05 -22.67 -15.31
CA CYS A 702 -1.16 -23.21 -14.68
C CYS A 702 -2.32 -23.09 -15.68
N ASP A 703 -2.68 -24.20 -16.31
CA ASP A 703 -3.70 -24.23 -17.37
C ASP A 703 -4.53 -25.51 -17.27
N GLY A 704 -5.37 -25.60 -16.22
CA GLY A 704 -6.18 -26.80 -15.95
C GLY A 704 -7.19 -27.13 -17.06
N ASP A 705 -7.62 -26.13 -17.83
CA ASP A 705 -8.56 -26.29 -18.93
C ASP A 705 -7.87 -26.46 -20.31
N TYR A 706 -6.53 -26.45 -20.36
CA TYR A 706 -5.73 -26.50 -21.58
C TYR A 706 -6.19 -25.46 -22.63
N CYS A 707 -6.33 -24.21 -22.20
CA CYS A 707 -6.69 -23.08 -23.04
C CYS A 707 -5.48 -22.52 -23.82
N PHE A 708 -4.25 -22.83 -23.40
CA PHE A 708 -3.00 -22.44 -24.05
C PHE A 708 -2.82 -20.92 -24.26
N GLY A 709 -3.34 -20.10 -23.33
CA GLY A 709 -3.30 -18.64 -23.45
C GLY A 709 -1.89 -18.06 -23.58
N ASP A 710 -0.90 -18.65 -22.88
CA ASP A 710 0.51 -18.25 -22.97
C ASP A 710 1.10 -18.54 -24.37
N ILE A 711 0.77 -19.70 -24.95
CA ILE A 711 1.18 -20.07 -26.31
C ILE A 711 0.47 -19.19 -27.35
N GLU A 712 -0.82 -18.91 -27.19
CA GLU A 712 -1.55 -18.00 -28.08
C GLU A 712 -0.91 -16.61 -28.11
N ASN A 713 -0.55 -16.09 -26.92
CA ASN A 713 0.16 -14.83 -26.76
C ASN A 713 1.53 -14.86 -27.45
N LEU A 714 2.29 -15.94 -27.32
CA LEU A 714 3.54 -16.17 -28.06
C LEU A 714 3.33 -16.16 -29.58
N VAL A 715 2.39 -16.95 -30.10
CA VAL A 715 2.11 -17.07 -31.54
C VAL A 715 1.77 -15.70 -32.14
N ARG A 716 0.97 -14.90 -31.43
CA ARG A 716 0.61 -13.54 -31.83
C ARG A 716 1.83 -12.62 -31.88
N LYS A 717 2.66 -12.63 -30.83
CA LYS A 717 3.87 -11.78 -30.74
C LYS A 717 4.94 -12.19 -31.73
N ALA A 718 5.15 -13.49 -31.96
CA ALA A 718 6.08 -14.01 -32.95
C ALA A 718 5.77 -13.46 -34.36
N ARG A 719 4.48 -13.41 -34.72
CA ARG A 719 4.03 -12.85 -36.00
C ARG A 719 4.23 -11.34 -36.09
N ILE A 720 3.88 -10.61 -35.03
CA ILE A 720 3.94 -9.13 -35.01
C ILE A 720 5.40 -8.63 -34.98
N ASP A 721 6.22 -9.19 -34.10
CA ASP A 721 7.55 -8.67 -33.81
C ASP A 721 8.62 -9.24 -34.74
N PHE A 722 8.52 -10.51 -35.14
CA PHE A 722 9.55 -11.20 -35.95
C PHE A 722 9.08 -11.63 -37.34
N GLY A 723 7.78 -11.49 -37.65
CA GLY A 723 7.21 -12.06 -38.87
C GLY A 723 7.31 -13.59 -38.91
N ALA A 724 7.41 -14.23 -37.74
CA ALA A 724 7.51 -15.69 -37.61
C ALA A 724 6.12 -16.31 -37.43
N GLU A 725 5.81 -17.34 -38.21
CA GLU A 725 4.55 -18.09 -38.12
C GLU A 725 4.78 -19.42 -37.41
N ILE A 726 3.96 -19.72 -36.40
CA ILE A 726 4.03 -20.97 -35.65
C ILE A 726 2.77 -21.78 -35.97
N ASP A 727 2.96 -22.93 -36.61
CA ASP A 727 1.90 -23.83 -37.05
C ASP A 727 2.00 -25.17 -36.30
N PHE A 728 0.96 -25.59 -35.58
CA PHE A 728 0.96 -26.87 -34.85
C PHE A 728 0.57 -28.03 -35.76
N TYR A 729 1.21 -29.18 -35.55
CA TYR A 729 0.87 -30.44 -36.24
C TYR A 729 -0.43 -31.03 -35.70
N THR A 730 -1.24 -31.62 -36.58
CA THR A 730 -2.31 -32.53 -36.14
C THR A 730 -1.72 -33.89 -35.76
N ARG A 731 -2.49 -34.69 -35.02
CA ARG A 731 -2.07 -36.05 -34.64
C ARG A 731 -1.80 -36.93 -35.87
N GLU A 732 -2.69 -36.88 -36.86
CA GLU A 732 -2.62 -37.70 -38.07
C GLU A 732 -1.42 -37.30 -38.93
N GLU A 733 -1.17 -35.99 -39.07
CA GLU A 733 -0.01 -35.51 -39.84
C GLU A 733 1.31 -35.89 -39.17
N ALA A 734 1.41 -35.76 -37.84
CA ALA A 734 2.60 -36.15 -37.12
C ALA A 734 2.88 -37.66 -37.24
N GLN A 735 1.85 -38.51 -37.14
CA GLN A 735 1.98 -39.96 -37.33
C GLN A 735 2.38 -40.35 -38.76
N HIS A 736 1.94 -39.58 -39.76
CA HIS A 736 2.27 -39.84 -41.15
C HIS A 736 3.68 -39.39 -41.52
N LEU A 737 4.10 -38.22 -41.04
CA LEU A 737 5.38 -37.60 -41.40
C LEU A 737 6.54 -38.14 -40.58
N PHE A 738 6.28 -38.55 -39.34
CA PHE A 738 7.30 -39.05 -38.43
C PHE A 738 6.95 -40.50 -38.11
N SER A 739 7.84 -41.42 -38.49
CA SER A 739 7.78 -42.81 -38.06
C SER A 739 8.21 -42.87 -36.59
N LEU A 740 7.43 -42.25 -35.69
CA LEU A 740 7.66 -42.12 -34.25
C LEU A 740 7.67 -43.52 -33.61
N ALA A 741 8.74 -44.26 -33.86
CA ALA A 741 8.95 -45.62 -33.41
C ALA A 741 9.31 -45.55 -31.93
N GLY A 742 8.34 -45.85 -31.08
CA GLY A 742 8.46 -45.84 -29.62
C GLY A 742 7.09 -45.57 -28.99
N SER A 743 6.66 -46.40 -28.05
CA SER A 743 5.36 -46.30 -27.35
C SER A 743 5.27 -45.12 -26.37
N ASP A 744 6.37 -44.41 -26.15
CA ASP A 744 6.55 -43.65 -24.91
C ASP A 744 6.07 -42.20 -25.02
N LEU A 745 6.15 -41.58 -26.21
CA LEU A 745 5.70 -40.21 -26.51
C LEU A 745 4.75 -40.19 -27.70
N THR A 746 3.67 -39.41 -27.58
CA THR A 746 2.70 -39.18 -28.65
C THR A 746 2.57 -37.69 -28.94
N VAL A 747 2.70 -37.33 -30.21
CA VAL A 747 2.37 -35.97 -30.68
C VAL A 747 0.86 -35.81 -30.76
N LEU A 748 0.34 -34.80 -30.06
CA LEU A 748 -1.07 -34.46 -30.02
C LEU A 748 -1.29 -33.08 -30.62
N SER A 749 -2.50 -32.84 -31.09
CA SER A 749 -2.96 -31.49 -31.36
C SER A 749 -3.48 -30.83 -30.07
N PRO A 750 -3.46 -29.49 -29.98
CA PRO A 750 -3.88 -28.76 -28.78
C PRO A 750 -5.27 -29.18 -28.27
N GLU A 751 -6.23 -29.39 -29.17
CA GLU A 751 -7.61 -29.74 -28.83
C GLU A 751 -7.76 -31.11 -28.14
N HIS A 752 -6.84 -32.04 -28.37
CA HIS A 752 -6.86 -33.41 -27.83
C HIS A 752 -6.01 -33.58 -26.56
N MET A 753 -5.28 -32.54 -26.12
CA MET A 753 -4.34 -32.68 -25.01
C MET A 753 -5.06 -32.86 -23.66
N ALA A 754 -6.22 -32.26 -23.47
CA ALA A 754 -7.01 -32.39 -22.24
C ALA A 754 -7.54 -33.83 -22.02
N ASP A 755 -7.83 -34.55 -23.10
CA ASP A 755 -8.47 -35.88 -23.06
C ASP A 755 -7.44 -37.03 -23.17
N ASN A 756 -6.15 -36.71 -23.20
CA ASN A 756 -5.11 -37.71 -23.31
C ASN A 756 -4.81 -38.32 -21.94
N HIS A 757 -5.11 -39.62 -21.80
CA HIS A 757 -4.75 -40.43 -20.64
C HIS A 757 -3.85 -41.61 -20.99
N SER A 758 -3.55 -41.83 -22.27
CA SER A 758 -2.94 -43.10 -22.73
C SER A 758 -1.41 -43.12 -22.73
N SER A 759 -0.77 -42.01 -23.11
CA SER A 759 0.68 -41.90 -23.31
C SER A 759 1.16 -40.48 -23.02
N ARG A 760 2.48 -40.24 -22.96
CA ARG A 760 3.03 -38.90 -22.73
C ARG A 760 2.71 -38.00 -23.92
N GLY A 761 1.78 -37.06 -23.73
CA GLY A 761 1.36 -36.14 -24.78
C GLY A 761 2.34 -34.97 -24.93
N VAL A 762 2.77 -34.68 -26.16
CA VAL A 762 3.54 -33.47 -26.49
C VAL A 762 2.92 -32.74 -27.68
N LEU A 763 3.10 -31.43 -27.76
CA LEU A 763 2.73 -30.67 -28.96
C LEU A 763 3.97 -30.47 -29.83
N LEU A 764 3.79 -30.58 -31.14
CA LEU A 764 4.83 -30.30 -32.12
C LEU A 764 4.35 -29.17 -33.03
N ALA A 765 5.23 -28.21 -33.30
CA ALA A 765 4.95 -27.11 -34.20
C ALA A 765 6.13 -26.85 -35.15
N ARG A 766 5.80 -26.36 -36.34
CA ARG A 766 6.72 -25.76 -37.29
C ARG A 766 6.73 -24.26 -37.08
N VAL A 767 7.92 -23.68 -36.97
CA VAL A 767 8.14 -22.24 -37.00
C VAL A 767 8.69 -21.87 -38.38
N ARG A 768 8.05 -20.93 -39.06
CA ARG A 768 8.51 -20.36 -40.33
C ARG A 768 8.95 -18.93 -40.10
N TYR A 769 10.25 -18.67 -40.21
CA TYR A 769 10.82 -17.33 -40.06
C TYR A 769 10.55 -16.45 -41.29
N ARG A 770 11.00 -15.19 -41.25
CA ARG A 770 10.83 -14.25 -42.37
C ARG A 770 11.61 -14.71 -43.61
N GLU A 771 10.99 -14.53 -44.77
CA GLU A 771 11.62 -14.83 -46.07
C GLU A 771 12.79 -13.89 -46.35
N ARG A 772 13.89 -14.44 -46.86
CA ARG A 772 15.11 -13.69 -47.21
C ARG A 772 15.66 -14.12 -48.57
N ALA A 773 16.41 -13.23 -49.21
CA ALA A 773 17.11 -13.55 -50.45
C ALA A 773 18.18 -14.63 -50.18
N GLY A 774 18.05 -15.77 -50.84
CA GLY A 774 19.00 -16.87 -50.79
C GLY A 774 19.77 -17.04 -52.11
N PRO A 775 20.82 -17.87 -52.13
CA PRO A 775 21.65 -18.10 -53.33
C PRO A 775 20.88 -18.71 -54.52
N ARG A 776 19.68 -19.26 -54.29
CA ARG A 776 18.82 -19.92 -55.28
C ARG A 776 17.43 -19.27 -55.40
N GLY A 777 17.30 -18.02 -54.96
CA GLY A 777 16.02 -17.31 -54.88
C GLY A 777 15.57 -17.08 -53.43
N PRO A 778 14.36 -16.53 -53.23
CA PRO A 778 13.79 -16.34 -51.90
C PRO A 778 13.75 -17.68 -51.15
N TRP A 779 14.23 -17.69 -49.91
CA TRP A 779 14.16 -18.86 -49.04
C TRP A 779 13.65 -18.44 -47.67
N ARG A 780 12.80 -19.30 -47.10
CA ARG A 780 12.22 -19.11 -45.78
C ARG A 780 12.84 -20.14 -44.81
N PRO A 781 13.60 -19.70 -43.79
CA PRO A 781 14.11 -20.60 -42.76
C PRO A 781 12.96 -21.19 -41.94
N GLU A 782 13.11 -22.46 -41.57
CA GLU A 782 12.16 -23.17 -40.73
C GLU A 782 12.85 -23.67 -39.46
N ALA A 783 12.06 -23.95 -38.42
CA ALA A 783 12.49 -24.57 -37.18
C ALA A 783 11.39 -25.43 -36.57
N THR A 784 11.79 -26.31 -35.66
CA THR A 784 10.86 -27.15 -34.88
C THR A 784 10.67 -26.58 -33.49
N LEU A 785 9.43 -26.50 -33.02
CA LEU A 785 9.07 -26.23 -31.63
C LEU A 785 8.38 -27.46 -31.03
N LEU A 786 9.00 -28.06 -30.02
CA LEU A 786 8.45 -29.17 -29.23
C LEU A 786 7.98 -28.61 -27.88
N VAL A 787 6.69 -28.75 -27.56
CA VAL A 787 6.12 -28.29 -26.29
C VAL A 787 5.80 -29.47 -25.39
N VAL A 788 6.42 -29.46 -24.22
CA VAL A 788 6.18 -30.39 -23.12
C VAL A 788 5.28 -29.68 -22.11
N LYS A 789 3.99 -30.01 -22.17
CA LYS A 789 2.96 -29.55 -21.23
C LYS A 789 2.67 -30.67 -20.23
N PRO A 790 2.70 -30.43 -18.90
CA PRO A 790 2.33 -31.44 -17.92
C PRO A 790 0.94 -32.03 -18.22
N ASN A 791 0.87 -33.35 -18.43
CA ASN A 791 -0.37 -34.10 -18.61
C ASN A 791 -0.28 -35.47 -17.94
N LEU A 792 -1.43 -35.97 -17.46
CA LEU A 792 -1.53 -37.28 -16.81
C LEU A 792 -1.68 -38.38 -17.85
N HIS A 793 -1.03 -39.51 -17.66
CA HIS A 793 -1.08 -40.63 -18.59
C HIS A 793 -0.88 -41.99 -17.89
N ASP A 794 -1.26 -43.08 -18.54
CA ASP A 794 -1.31 -44.43 -17.97
C ASP A 794 0.07 -45.02 -17.63
N ALA A 795 1.14 -44.45 -18.18
CA ALA A 795 2.52 -44.87 -17.89
C ALA A 795 3.13 -44.19 -16.65
N LEU A 796 2.35 -43.42 -15.88
CA LEU A 796 2.80 -42.80 -14.63
C LEU A 796 3.00 -43.84 -13.52
N ASP A 797 3.97 -43.57 -12.65
CA ASP A 797 4.19 -44.35 -11.44
C ASP A 797 2.94 -44.33 -10.51
N VAL A 798 2.77 -45.38 -9.70
CA VAL A 798 1.60 -45.57 -8.82
C VAL A 798 1.44 -44.43 -7.81
N ASP A 799 2.55 -43.86 -7.34
CA ASP A 799 2.56 -42.72 -6.42
C ASP A 799 2.02 -41.43 -7.06
N LEU A 800 2.39 -41.14 -8.31
CA LEU A 800 1.86 -40.02 -9.10
C LEU A 800 0.35 -40.17 -9.33
N LEU A 801 -0.11 -41.37 -9.69
CA LEU A 801 -1.54 -41.65 -9.86
C LEU A 801 -2.31 -41.54 -8.53
N ALA A 802 -1.72 -41.99 -7.43
CA ALA A 802 -2.31 -41.84 -6.10
C ALA A 802 -2.39 -40.38 -5.67
N TYR A 803 -1.33 -39.59 -5.92
CA TYR A 803 -1.30 -38.16 -5.64
C TYR A 803 -2.36 -37.41 -6.47
N ALA A 804 -2.45 -37.69 -7.78
CA ALA A 804 -3.43 -37.09 -8.68
C ALA A 804 -4.88 -37.39 -8.25
N ARG A 805 -5.16 -38.60 -7.74
CA ARG A 805 -6.48 -38.94 -7.19
C ARG A 805 -6.85 -38.17 -5.92
N GLN A 806 -5.85 -37.74 -5.15
CA GLN A 806 -6.05 -36.99 -3.91
C GLN A 806 -6.08 -35.46 -4.14
N HIS A 807 -5.52 -34.99 -5.25
CA HIS A 807 -5.36 -33.57 -5.56
C HIS A 807 -5.90 -33.25 -6.96
N GLU A 808 -7.17 -32.86 -7.06
CA GLU A 808 -7.86 -32.59 -8.33
C GLU A 808 -7.17 -31.53 -9.21
N GLY A 809 -6.43 -30.60 -8.59
CA GLY A 809 -5.69 -29.57 -9.31
C GLY A 809 -4.44 -30.07 -10.03
N PHE A 810 -3.89 -31.24 -9.67
CA PHE A 810 -2.66 -31.76 -10.27
C PHE A 810 -2.90 -32.24 -11.72
N PRO A 811 -2.02 -31.92 -12.70
CA PRO A 811 -0.70 -31.27 -12.59
C PRO A 811 -0.71 -29.74 -12.85
N HIS A 812 -1.83 -29.07 -12.63
CA HIS A 812 -2.04 -27.64 -12.87
C HIS A 812 -2.48 -26.88 -11.60
N GLU A 813 -1.94 -27.24 -10.43
CA GLU A 813 -2.30 -26.56 -9.18
C GLU A 813 -1.93 -25.07 -9.23
N SER A 814 -2.67 -24.24 -8.48
CA SER A 814 -2.54 -22.78 -8.51
C SER A 814 -1.10 -22.28 -8.30
N THR A 815 -0.70 -21.25 -9.05
CA THR A 815 0.57 -20.52 -8.84
C THR A 815 0.61 -19.72 -7.54
N GLY A 816 -0.51 -19.58 -6.83
CA GLY A 816 -0.57 -18.91 -5.54
C GLY A 816 0.18 -19.66 -4.43
N ASP A 817 0.30 -20.98 -4.54
CA ASP A 817 1.12 -21.76 -3.63
C ASP A 817 2.59 -21.69 -4.04
N GLN A 818 3.42 -21.18 -3.15
CA GLN A 818 4.86 -21.01 -3.33
C GLN A 818 5.67 -21.84 -2.33
N SER A 819 5.05 -22.74 -1.56
CA SER A 819 5.70 -23.54 -0.52
C SER A 819 5.32 -25.01 -0.59
N PHE A 820 5.85 -25.69 -1.61
CA PHE A 820 5.58 -27.11 -1.84
C PHE A 820 6.07 -27.97 -0.69
N ASP A 821 5.19 -28.85 -0.21
CA ASP A 821 5.60 -29.94 0.67
C ASP A 821 6.36 -31.04 -0.09
N GLU A 822 6.84 -32.04 0.63
CA GLU A 822 7.66 -33.10 0.04
C GLU A 822 6.90 -33.95 -0.99
N ALA A 823 5.61 -34.24 -0.75
CA ALA A 823 4.80 -35.03 -1.67
C ALA A 823 4.51 -34.25 -2.95
N GLN A 824 4.07 -32.98 -2.81
CA GLN A 824 3.86 -32.09 -3.94
C GLN A 824 5.15 -31.95 -4.78
N TRP A 825 6.27 -31.65 -4.11
CA TRP A 825 7.56 -31.48 -4.78
C TRP A 825 7.97 -32.73 -5.53
N GLU A 826 7.93 -33.91 -4.90
CA GLU A 826 8.33 -35.16 -5.53
C GLU A 826 7.42 -35.50 -6.71
N SER A 827 6.10 -35.28 -6.62
CA SER A 827 5.16 -35.54 -7.72
C SER A 827 5.43 -34.67 -8.95
N TYR A 828 5.63 -33.35 -8.82
CA TYR A 828 5.98 -32.52 -9.99
C TYR A 828 7.36 -32.86 -10.56
N HIS A 829 8.33 -33.11 -9.68
CA HIS A 829 9.68 -33.49 -10.08
C HIS A 829 9.65 -34.81 -10.87
N ARG A 830 8.91 -35.82 -10.39
CA ARG A 830 8.81 -37.12 -11.06
C ARG A 830 8.05 -37.05 -12.37
N LEU A 831 6.97 -36.28 -12.44
CA LEU A 831 6.27 -36.04 -13.70
C LEU A 831 7.20 -35.40 -14.75
N GLY A 832 8.02 -34.42 -14.35
CA GLY A 832 9.02 -33.83 -15.25
C GLY A 832 10.10 -34.82 -15.67
N GLU A 833 10.62 -35.62 -14.71
CA GLU A 833 11.66 -36.63 -14.96
C GLU A 833 11.17 -37.69 -15.96
N ASP A 834 9.92 -38.10 -15.83
CA ASP A 834 9.26 -39.03 -16.74
C ASP A 834 9.24 -38.52 -18.19
N PHE A 835 8.81 -37.27 -18.43
CA PHE A 835 8.91 -36.66 -19.75
C PHE A 835 10.36 -36.53 -20.24
N GLY A 836 11.28 -36.15 -19.36
CA GLY A 836 12.69 -35.95 -19.72
C GLY A 836 13.37 -37.24 -20.17
N ARG A 837 13.06 -38.36 -19.51
CA ARG A 837 13.56 -39.70 -19.88
C ARG A 837 13.06 -40.13 -21.25
N ALA A 838 11.80 -39.84 -21.56
CA ALA A 838 11.22 -40.20 -22.85
C ALA A 838 11.85 -39.42 -24.02
N LEU A 839 12.45 -38.25 -23.78
CA LEU A 839 13.13 -37.43 -24.79
C LEU A 839 14.58 -37.88 -25.04
N HIS A 840 14.75 -39.09 -25.58
CA HIS A 840 16.06 -39.64 -25.92
C HIS A 840 16.52 -39.24 -27.35
N ASP A 841 17.83 -39.28 -27.61
CA ASP A 841 18.43 -38.79 -28.86
C ASP A 841 17.87 -39.48 -30.12
N THR A 842 17.61 -40.79 -30.05
CA THR A 842 17.05 -41.53 -31.20
C THR A 842 15.62 -41.12 -31.57
N TRP A 843 14.84 -40.60 -30.61
CA TRP A 843 13.50 -40.07 -30.89
C TRP A 843 13.61 -38.65 -31.46
N LEU A 844 14.37 -37.78 -30.80
CA LEU A 844 14.57 -36.39 -31.26
C LEU A 844 15.27 -36.31 -32.63
N ALA A 845 16.15 -37.26 -32.95
CA ALA A 845 16.80 -37.35 -34.26
C ALA A 845 15.84 -37.60 -35.43
N GLN A 846 14.62 -38.07 -35.17
CA GLN A 846 13.58 -38.23 -36.19
C GLN A 846 12.91 -36.90 -36.54
N LEU A 847 13.04 -35.89 -35.66
CA LEU A 847 12.43 -34.58 -35.86
C LEU A 847 13.35 -33.64 -36.66
N PRO A 848 12.80 -32.79 -37.56
CA PRO A 848 13.58 -31.80 -38.30
C PRO A 848 14.24 -30.81 -37.35
N GLY A 849 15.44 -30.31 -37.66
CA GLY A 849 16.13 -29.32 -36.83
C GLY A 849 17.02 -29.91 -35.74
N TRP A 850 16.88 -31.19 -35.36
CA TRP A 850 17.71 -31.77 -34.30
C TRP A 850 19.14 -32.10 -34.77
N ARG A 851 19.29 -32.94 -35.80
CA ARG A 851 20.59 -33.32 -36.41
C ARG A 851 20.90 -32.57 -37.69
N SER A 852 19.87 -32.18 -38.45
CA SER A 852 19.97 -31.49 -39.73
C SER A 852 19.06 -30.24 -39.73
N PRO A 853 19.33 -29.25 -40.60
CA PRO A 853 18.48 -28.07 -40.72
C PRO A 853 17.02 -28.44 -40.94
N ALA A 854 16.10 -27.73 -40.29
CA ALA A 854 14.69 -28.06 -40.33
C ALA A 854 14.09 -27.86 -41.73
N ARG A 855 13.33 -28.87 -42.18
CA ARG A 855 12.51 -28.84 -43.38
C ARG A 855 11.24 -29.64 -43.11
N HIS A 856 10.10 -28.98 -43.24
CA HIS A 856 8.82 -29.53 -42.80
C HIS A 856 7.83 -29.73 -43.95
N GLY A 857 7.11 -30.85 -43.91
CA GLY A 857 6.06 -31.20 -44.88
C GLY A 857 4.62 -30.92 -44.41
N LEU A 858 4.40 -30.00 -43.47
CA LEU A 858 3.07 -29.72 -42.87
C LEU A 858 2.08 -29.25 -43.94
N ARG A 859 0.92 -29.92 -44.06
CA ARG A 859 -0.14 -29.59 -45.02
C ARG A 859 -1.34 -28.92 -44.34
N VAL A 860 -1.67 -29.35 -43.11
CA VAL A 860 -2.82 -28.90 -42.33
C VAL A 860 -2.37 -28.59 -40.90
N ALA A 861 -2.58 -27.35 -40.47
CA ALA A 861 -2.27 -26.95 -39.10
C ALA A 861 -3.46 -27.19 -38.16
N ALA A 862 -3.16 -27.65 -36.94
CA ALA A 862 -4.13 -27.66 -35.84
C ALA A 862 -4.42 -26.23 -35.35
N ARG A 863 -5.63 -25.99 -34.84
CA ARG A 863 -6.03 -24.68 -34.30
C ARG A 863 -5.98 -24.73 -32.77
N LEU A 864 -5.49 -23.65 -32.15
CA LEU A 864 -5.69 -23.43 -30.72
C LEU A 864 -7.20 -23.25 -30.48
N ARG A 865 -7.74 -23.90 -29.44
CA ARG A 865 -9.19 -23.94 -29.13
C ARG A 865 -9.85 -22.56 -29.27
N SER A 866 -10.98 -22.51 -29.97
CA SER A 866 -11.81 -21.30 -30.01
C SER A 866 -12.78 -21.30 -28.82
N ALA A 867 -13.02 -20.15 -28.20
CA ALA A 867 -13.95 -20.03 -27.08
C ALA A 867 -15.41 -20.42 -27.44
N ASP A 868 -15.71 -20.60 -28.72
CA ASP A 868 -17.05 -20.92 -29.24
C ASP A 868 -17.30 -22.44 -29.41
N ASP A 869 -16.30 -23.31 -29.18
CA ASP A 869 -16.41 -24.76 -29.38
C ASP A 869 -17.15 -25.50 -28.22
N GLU A 870 -17.68 -24.78 -27.21
CA GLU A 870 -18.55 -25.35 -26.16
C GLU A 870 -19.87 -25.95 -26.71
N VAL A 871 -20.20 -25.74 -27.99
CA VAL A 871 -21.50 -26.14 -28.55
C VAL A 871 -21.45 -27.44 -29.38
N ALA A 872 -20.28 -27.96 -29.76
CA ALA A 872 -20.23 -28.93 -30.87
C ALA A 872 -19.26 -30.12 -30.72
N VAL A 873 -19.32 -30.91 -29.63
CA VAL A 873 -19.01 -32.36 -29.75
C VAL A 873 -19.95 -33.16 -28.85
N GLY A 874 -20.87 -33.86 -29.50
CA GLY A 874 -21.74 -34.84 -28.86
C GLY A 874 -21.04 -36.18 -28.63
N SER A 875 -21.32 -36.73 -27.45
CA SER A 875 -21.31 -38.15 -27.07
C SER A 875 -20.05 -38.77 -26.43
N LYS A 876 -20.24 -39.09 -25.13
CA LYS A 876 -19.67 -40.16 -24.28
C LYS A 876 -18.21 -39.95 -23.83
N THR A 877 -17.86 -40.03 -22.55
CA THR A 877 -18.40 -40.87 -21.46
C THR A 877 -18.02 -40.21 -20.13
N GLU A 878 -18.98 -39.91 -19.25
CA GLU A 878 -18.69 -39.27 -17.96
C GLU A 878 -17.97 -40.27 -17.02
N PRO A 879 -16.77 -39.97 -16.50
CA PRO A 879 -16.18 -40.76 -15.42
C PRO A 879 -17.00 -40.56 -14.13
N LEU A 880 -17.17 -41.66 -13.41
CA LEU A 880 -18.10 -41.95 -12.31
C LEU A 880 -18.13 -40.99 -11.09
N TRP A 881 -17.40 -39.88 -11.08
CA TRP A 881 -17.20 -39.03 -9.90
C TRP A 881 -17.81 -37.61 -9.99
N ARG A 882 -18.47 -37.22 -11.10
CA ARG A 882 -19.28 -35.99 -11.15
C ARG A 882 -20.77 -36.28 -10.92
N ARG A 883 -21.18 -36.30 -9.65
CA ARG A 883 -22.57 -35.99 -9.24
C ARG A 883 -22.61 -34.59 -8.64
N THR A 884 -22.85 -33.57 -9.45
CA THR A 884 -23.27 -32.26 -8.92
C THR A 884 -24.23 -31.58 -9.88
N ALA A 885 -25.51 -31.67 -9.48
CA ALA A 885 -26.56 -30.66 -9.58
C ALA A 885 -26.50 -29.66 -10.75
N LYS A 886 -27.36 -29.92 -11.72
CA LYS A 886 -28.09 -28.88 -12.47
C LYS A 886 -28.73 -27.91 -11.48
N ALA A 887 -28.20 -26.69 -11.38
CA ALA A 887 -28.90 -25.55 -10.81
C ALA A 887 -28.48 -24.25 -11.52
N THR A 888 -28.76 -24.18 -12.82
CA THR A 888 -28.86 -22.93 -13.56
C THR A 888 -30.32 -22.72 -13.92
N ALA A 889 -31.10 -22.18 -12.99
CA ALA A 889 -32.37 -21.50 -13.27
C ALA A 889 -32.89 -20.88 -11.98
N LEU A 890 -32.40 -19.68 -11.63
CA LEU A 890 -33.19 -18.63 -10.98
C LEU A 890 -32.37 -17.34 -10.99
N THR A 891 -32.63 -16.57 -12.04
CA THR A 891 -32.74 -15.11 -12.05
C THR A 891 -32.73 -14.43 -10.67
N THR A 892 -31.76 -13.53 -10.49
CA THR A 892 -31.91 -12.19 -9.87
C THR A 892 -32.75 -12.09 -8.59
N THR A 893 -32.15 -12.31 -7.42
CA THR A 893 -32.68 -11.78 -6.14
C THR A 893 -31.58 -11.53 -5.07
N LEU A 894 -30.37 -11.12 -5.46
CA LEU A 894 -29.34 -10.65 -4.50
C LEU A 894 -29.20 -9.12 -4.42
N GLY A 895 -30.18 -8.36 -4.95
CA GLY A 895 -30.19 -6.89 -4.90
C GLY A 895 -31.07 -6.26 -3.83
N VAL A 896 -31.98 -7.01 -3.19
CA VAL A 896 -32.98 -6.43 -2.26
C VAL A 896 -32.68 -6.74 -0.79
N GLY A 897 -32.09 -7.90 -0.47
CA GLY A 897 -31.76 -8.27 0.92
C GLY A 897 -30.53 -7.54 1.50
N ALA A 898 -29.54 -7.20 0.67
CA ALA A 898 -28.35 -6.46 1.10
C ALA A 898 -28.65 -4.96 1.31
N SER A 899 -29.53 -4.41 0.47
CA SER A 899 -30.00 -3.02 0.56
C SER A 899 -30.98 -2.83 1.72
N GLY A 900 -31.89 -3.79 1.95
CA GLY A 900 -32.88 -3.71 3.02
C GLY A 900 -32.29 -3.76 4.43
N THR A 901 -31.19 -4.51 4.64
CA THR A 901 -30.52 -4.56 5.95
C THR A 901 -29.67 -3.31 6.21
N LEU A 902 -28.96 -2.77 5.20
CA LEU A 902 -28.28 -1.48 5.32
C LEU A 902 -29.25 -0.32 5.55
N LEU A 903 -30.41 -0.32 4.87
CA LEU A 903 -31.45 0.69 5.09
C LEU A 903 -32.09 0.58 6.47
N LEU A 904 -32.30 -0.63 7.00
CA LEU A 904 -32.78 -0.82 8.37
C LEU A 904 -31.75 -0.38 9.41
N SER A 905 -30.46 -0.69 9.21
CA SER A 905 -29.39 -0.22 10.09
C SER A 905 -29.26 1.31 10.03
N MET A 906 -29.34 1.89 8.83
CA MET A 906 -29.28 3.34 8.62
C MET A 906 -30.51 4.05 9.17
N TRP A 907 -31.69 3.42 9.11
CA TRP A 907 -32.93 3.93 9.69
C TRP A 907 -32.91 3.88 11.23
N GLN A 908 -32.45 2.78 11.83
CA GLN A 908 -32.27 2.67 13.28
C GLN A 908 -31.27 3.69 13.80
N VAL A 909 -30.19 3.91 13.05
CA VAL A 909 -29.21 4.98 13.28
C VAL A 909 -29.87 6.35 13.21
N GLN A 910 -30.68 6.62 12.19
CA GLN A 910 -31.39 7.88 12.04
C GLN A 910 -32.39 8.12 13.18
N GLU A 911 -33.11 7.09 13.62
CA GLU A 911 -34.08 7.19 14.70
C GLU A 911 -33.38 7.44 16.05
N GLN A 912 -32.22 6.83 16.27
CA GLN A 912 -31.41 7.07 17.47
C GLN A 912 -30.76 8.46 17.46
N LEU A 913 -30.32 8.95 16.29
CA LEU A 913 -29.86 10.34 16.11
C LEU A 913 -30.97 11.35 16.39
N GLN A 914 -32.21 11.06 15.96
CA GLN A 914 -33.36 11.89 16.26
C GLN A 914 -33.68 11.90 17.75
N ARG A 915 -33.66 10.74 18.42
CA ARG A 915 -33.89 10.66 19.88
C ARG A 915 -32.83 11.43 20.67
N ASN A 916 -31.55 11.23 20.38
CA ASN A 916 -30.46 11.91 21.10
C ASN A 916 -30.50 13.44 20.91
N ARG A 917 -30.83 13.93 19.70
CA ARG A 917 -31.09 15.37 19.46
C ARG A 917 -32.29 15.88 20.25
N THR A 918 -33.33 15.08 20.41
CA THR A 918 -34.54 15.45 21.16
C THR A 918 -34.24 15.50 22.66
N ASP A 919 -33.40 14.60 23.16
CA ASP A 919 -32.97 14.56 24.56
C ASP A 919 -32.07 15.76 24.90
N GLN A 920 -31.08 16.07 24.06
CA GLN A 920 -30.24 17.29 24.21
C GLN A 920 -31.06 18.59 24.11
N GLN A 921 -32.05 18.64 23.22
CA GLN A 921 -33.00 19.76 23.14
C GLN A 921 -33.80 19.92 24.43
N THR A 922 -34.20 18.81 25.03
CA THR A 922 -35.00 18.82 26.26
C THR A 922 -34.16 19.31 27.45
N GLU A 923 -32.90 18.87 27.54
CA GLU A 923 -31.96 19.29 28.58
C GLU A 923 -31.60 20.78 28.46
N ALA A 924 -31.27 21.26 27.25
CA ALA A 924 -31.01 22.67 26.99
C ALA A 924 -32.23 23.56 27.31
N ARG A 925 -33.44 23.08 27.02
CA ARG A 925 -34.70 23.78 27.34
C ARG A 925 -34.98 23.84 28.84
N VAL A 926 -34.70 22.76 29.58
CA VAL A 926 -34.80 22.74 31.04
C VAL A 926 -33.80 23.73 31.64
N LEU A 927 -32.54 23.69 31.19
CA LEU A 927 -31.49 24.61 31.62
C LEU A 927 -31.83 26.08 31.33
N PHE A 928 -32.33 26.39 30.12
CA PHE A 928 -32.80 27.72 29.75
C PHE A 928 -33.93 28.22 30.66
N THR A 929 -34.89 27.34 30.98
CA THR A 929 -36.03 27.67 31.84
C THR A 929 -35.58 27.94 33.27
N GLU A 930 -34.67 27.12 33.81
CA GLU A 930 -34.12 27.28 35.16
C GLU A 930 -33.29 28.57 35.30
N VAL A 931 -32.37 28.82 34.37
CA VAL A 931 -31.52 30.01 34.37
C VAL A 931 -32.31 31.28 34.13
N SER A 932 -33.24 31.28 33.17
CA SER A 932 -34.09 32.44 32.88
C SER A 932 -34.98 32.81 34.06
N LYS A 933 -35.42 31.83 34.86
CA LYS A 933 -36.23 32.05 36.07
C LYS A 933 -35.36 32.56 37.22
N ALA A 934 -34.16 32.02 37.40
CA ALA A 934 -33.23 32.42 38.44
C ALA A 934 -32.65 33.84 38.22
N LEU A 935 -32.57 34.29 36.97
CA LEU A 935 -32.06 35.62 36.59
C LEU A 935 -33.16 36.64 36.25
N GLN A 936 -34.43 36.32 36.52
CA GLN A 936 -35.57 37.17 36.16
C GLN A 936 -35.56 38.54 36.89
N ASP A 937 -34.98 38.58 38.10
CA ASP A 937 -34.88 39.76 38.98
C ASP A 937 -33.44 40.34 39.06
N PHE A 938 -32.56 40.00 38.11
CA PHE A 938 -31.19 40.48 38.10
C PHE A 938 -31.12 42.02 37.95
N ASN A 939 -30.53 42.71 38.94
CA ASN A 939 -30.38 44.17 38.95
C ASN A 939 -28.92 44.54 39.27
N GLY A 940 -28.25 45.22 38.33
CA GLY A 940 -26.77 45.36 38.29
C GLY A 940 -26.10 46.17 39.41
N ARG A 941 -26.85 46.76 40.35
CA ARG A 941 -26.30 47.65 41.39
C ARG A 941 -25.67 46.90 42.58
N CYS A 942 -26.20 45.71 42.95
CA CYS A 942 -25.60 44.82 43.95
C CYS A 942 -26.22 43.39 43.94
N PRO A 943 -25.91 42.55 42.94
CA PRO A 943 -26.60 41.27 42.76
C PRO A 943 -26.08 40.18 43.70
N LYS A 944 -26.99 39.49 44.42
CA LYS A 944 -26.71 38.25 45.16
C LYS A 944 -27.19 37.05 44.34
N VAL A 945 -26.41 36.65 43.34
CA VAL A 945 -26.71 35.45 42.54
C VAL A 945 -25.98 34.27 43.18
N ALA A 946 -26.67 33.15 43.36
CA ALA A 946 -26.06 31.94 43.89
C ALA A 946 -25.08 31.34 42.87
N GLU A 947 -23.96 30.82 43.35
CA GLU A 947 -22.84 30.31 42.55
C GLU A 947 -23.28 29.29 41.48
N HIS A 948 -24.14 28.34 41.86
CA HIS A 948 -24.70 27.36 40.93
C HIS A 948 -25.48 27.97 39.75
N VAL A 949 -26.11 29.13 39.94
CA VAL A 949 -26.83 29.83 38.86
C VAL A 949 -25.85 30.50 37.90
N VAL A 950 -24.72 31.00 38.39
CA VAL A 950 -23.64 31.53 37.54
C VAL A 950 -23.03 30.41 36.70
N THR A 951 -22.78 29.24 37.29
CA THR A 951 -22.29 28.06 36.55
C THR A 951 -23.32 27.51 35.55
N GLN A 952 -24.60 27.47 35.90
CA GLN A 952 -25.66 27.06 34.96
C GLN A 952 -25.84 28.08 33.84
N ALA A 953 -25.70 29.38 34.14
CA ALA A 953 -25.76 30.45 33.15
C ALA A 953 -24.56 30.42 32.22
N SER A 954 -23.35 30.17 32.72
CA SER A 954 -22.16 29.97 31.88
C SER A 954 -22.35 28.76 30.97
N LEU A 955 -22.85 27.63 31.49
CA LEU A 955 -23.11 26.42 30.72
C LEU A 955 -24.22 26.62 29.65
N LEU A 956 -25.25 27.42 29.96
CA LEU A 956 -26.26 27.85 28.99
C LEU A 956 -25.69 28.79 27.92
N PHE A 957 -24.80 29.70 28.31
CA PHE A 957 -24.15 30.61 27.37
C PHE A 957 -23.02 29.95 26.56
N ASP A 958 -22.45 28.84 27.03
CA ASP A 958 -21.58 27.97 26.23
C ASP A 958 -22.39 27.23 25.16
N LEU A 959 -23.66 26.91 25.42
CA LEU A 959 -24.60 26.38 24.43
C LEU A 959 -25.12 27.44 23.45
N ARG A 960 -24.76 28.72 23.60
CA ARG A 960 -25.30 29.90 22.85
C ARG A 960 -25.05 29.87 21.34
N GLY A 961 -24.21 28.98 20.83
CA GLY A 961 -24.03 28.73 19.39
C GLY A 961 -24.51 27.35 18.91
N SER A 962 -24.91 26.46 19.83
CA SER A 962 -25.10 25.05 19.51
C SER A 962 -26.22 24.82 18.47
N PRO A 963 -26.01 23.91 17.48
CA PRO A 963 -27.05 23.48 16.56
C PRO A 963 -28.17 22.68 17.25
N ALA A 964 -27.97 22.29 18.51
CA ALA A 964 -28.99 21.59 19.29
C ALA A 964 -30.18 22.49 19.69
N MET A 965 -30.01 23.82 19.79
CA MET A 965 -31.09 24.73 20.20
C MET A 965 -32.05 25.09 19.06
N ARG A 966 -33.36 25.16 19.35
CA ARG A 966 -34.34 25.62 18.36
C ARG A 966 -34.17 27.13 18.09
N PRO A 967 -34.53 27.63 16.89
CA PRO A 967 -34.39 29.05 16.55
C PRO A 967 -35.04 30.00 17.56
N LEU A 968 -36.18 29.57 18.13
CA LEU A 968 -36.95 30.35 19.11
C LEU A 968 -36.28 30.39 20.49
N GLU A 969 -35.61 29.32 20.89
CA GLU A 969 -34.82 29.21 22.14
C GLU A 969 -33.53 30.01 22.01
N ARG A 970 -32.85 29.93 20.86
CA ARG A 970 -31.67 30.74 20.53
C ARG A 970 -31.97 32.24 20.62
N ALA A 971 -33.07 32.69 20.01
CA ALA A 971 -33.53 34.09 20.13
C ALA A 971 -33.93 34.47 21.57
N GLY A 972 -34.29 33.50 22.41
CA GLY A 972 -34.55 33.70 23.84
C GLY A 972 -33.26 33.89 24.64
N VAL A 973 -32.27 33.03 24.41
CA VAL A 973 -30.92 33.12 25.01
C VAL A 973 -30.21 34.41 24.59
N GLU A 974 -30.32 34.82 23.32
CA GLU A 974 -29.76 36.08 22.83
C GLU A 974 -30.38 37.31 23.52
N ARG A 975 -31.70 37.31 23.72
CA ARG A 975 -32.39 38.38 24.47
C ARG A 975 -31.96 38.41 25.94
N LEU A 976 -31.83 37.24 26.57
CA LEU A 976 -31.35 37.13 27.95
C LEU A 976 -29.91 37.63 28.08
N ALA A 977 -29.03 37.25 27.15
CA ALA A 977 -27.65 37.70 27.10
C ALA A 977 -27.53 39.22 26.87
N GLY A 978 -28.31 39.78 25.94
CA GLY A 978 -28.35 41.23 25.72
C GLY A 978 -28.75 42.01 26.97
N ARG A 979 -29.77 41.52 27.69
CA ARG A 979 -30.21 42.11 28.96
C ARG A 979 -29.12 42.07 30.04
N ILE A 980 -28.42 40.94 30.17
CA ILE A 980 -27.31 40.82 31.13
C ILE A 980 -26.13 41.72 30.73
N ALA A 981 -25.81 41.82 29.44
CA ALA A 981 -24.76 42.72 28.93
C ALA A 981 -25.04 44.21 29.22
N ASP A 982 -26.30 44.63 29.16
CA ASP A 982 -26.73 46.00 29.50
C ASP A 982 -26.67 46.28 31.00
N GLU A 983 -27.04 45.31 31.83
CA GLU A 983 -26.92 45.42 33.29
C GLU A 983 -25.45 45.38 33.76
N CYS A 984 -24.58 44.61 33.09
CA CYS A 984 -23.14 44.55 33.35
C CYS A 984 -22.39 45.87 33.05
N ARG A 985 -23.03 46.84 32.37
CA ARG A 985 -22.47 48.15 32.03
C ARG A 985 -22.78 49.25 33.06
N LYS A 986 -23.60 48.95 34.08
CA LYS A 986 -23.98 49.92 35.13
C LYS A 986 -22.97 49.91 36.30
N ASP A 987 -22.69 51.08 36.88
CA ASP A 987 -21.75 51.21 38.01
C ASP A 987 -22.30 50.56 39.30
N ALA A 988 -21.41 49.92 40.05
CA ALA A 988 -21.73 49.21 41.30
C ALA A 988 -21.81 50.18 42.50
N ASP A 989 -22.65 49.85 43.50
CA ASP A 989 -22.84 50.63 44.72
C ASP A 989 -21.57 50.57 45.62
N PRO A 990 -21.11 51.66 46.27
CA PRO A 990 -19.78 51.76 46.86
C PRO A 990 -19.60 51.05 48.23
N SER A 991 -20.43 50.05 48.56
CA SER A 991 -20.26 49.26 49.80
C SER A 991 -19.25 48.12 49.60
N ALA A 992 -18.36 47.89 50.59
CA ALA A 992 -17.24 46.94 50.48
C ALA A 992 -17.67 45.50 50.16
N ASP A 993 -18.78 45.02 50.74
CA ASP A 993 -19.34 43.69 50.46
C ASP A 993 -19.91 43.56 49.04
N CYS A 994 -20.37 44.68 48.48
CA CYS A 994 -20.94 44.73 47.14
C CYS A 994 -19.87 44.76 46.05
N VAL A 995 -18.75 45.43 46.30
CA VAL A 995 -17.64 45.54 45.34
C VAL A 995 -17.02 44.16 45.06
N ALA A 996 -16.78 43.36 46.10
CA ALA A 996 -16.19 42.02 45.96
C ALA A 996 -17.14 41.02 45.25
N ALA A 997 -18.44 41.10 45.51
CA ALA A 997 -19.45 40.29 44.82
C ALA A 997 -19.64 40.74 43.35
N SER A 998 -19.64 42.05 43.10
CA SER A 998 -19.74 42.62 41.75
C SER A 998 -18.51 42.32 40.90
N GLN A 999 -17.29 42.33 41.46
CA GLN A 999 -16.07 41.99 40.72
C GLN A 999 -16.02 40.52 40.30
N ARG A 1000 -16.40 39.58 41.18
CA ARG A 1000 -16.49 38.15 40.83
C ARG A 1000 -17.53 37.90 39.73
N LEU A 1001 -18.75 38.43 39.91
CA LEU A 1001 -19.80 38.29 38.92
C LEU A 1001 -19.46 38.92 37.56
N ARG A 1002 -18.63 39.97 37.55
CA ARG A 1002 -18.13 40.62 36.34
C ARG A 1002 -17.05 39.80 35.63
N ASN A 1003 -16.19 39.12 36.39
CA ASN A 1003 -15.16 38.24 35.85
C ASN A 1003 -15.72 36.92 35.31
N ASP A 1004 -16.80 36.39 35.91
CA ASP A 1004 -17.33 35.06 35.57
C ASP A 1004 -18.53 35.11 34.61
N LEU A 1005 -19.53 35.97 34.87
CA LEU A 1005 -20.76 36.04 34.07
C LEU A 1005 -20.68 37.12 32.98
N CYS A 1006 -20.25 38.34 33.32
CA CYS A 1006 -20.20 39.45 32.36
C CYS A 1006 -19.13 39.23 31.27
N ALA A 1007 -17.98 38.64 31.62
CA ALA A 1007 -16.93 38.31 30.66
C ALA A 1007 -17.37 37.24 29.62
N VAL A 1008 -18.20 36.27 30.03
CA VAL A 1008 -18.76 35.24 29.14
C VAL A 1008 -19.82 35.82 28.20
N VAL A 1009 -20.66 36.74 28.70
CA VAL A 1009 -21.75 37.35 27.93
C VAL A 1009 -21.26 38.40 26.92
N GLN A 1010 -20.18 39.13 27.25
CA GLN A 1010 -19.59 40.19 26.43
C GLN A 1010 -18.67 39.68 25.30
N LYS A 1011 -18.24 38.41 25.34
CA LYS A 1011 -17.60 37.80 24.17
C LYS A 1011 -18.64 37.70 23.04
N PRO A 1012 -18.33 38.16 21.81
CA PRO A 1012 -19.20 37.91 20.67
C PRO A 1012 -19.46 36.40 20.54
N PRO A 1013 -20.60 35.96 20.02
CA PRO A 1013 -20.90 34.55 19.80
C PRO A 1013 -20.00 34.01 18.69
N THR A 1014 -18.73 33.82 18.99
CA THR A 1014 -17.80 33.06 18.20
C THR A 1014 -17.69 31.73 18.89
N GLU A 1015 -18.14 30.67 18.22
CA GLU A 1015 -17.86 29.30 18.60
C GLU A 1015 -16.33 29.22 18.79
N ASN A 1016 -15.89 29.21 20.05
CA ASN A 1016 -14.46 29.29 20.38
C ASN A 1016 -13.85 27.89 20.21
N THR A 1017 -13.90 27.45 18.97
CA THR A 1017 -13.93 26.07 18.53
C THR A 1017 -13.06 26.07 17.28
N ALA A 1018 -12.16 25.10 17.18
CA ALA A 1018 -11.31 24.94 16.00
C ALA A 1018 -12.10 24.65 14.71
N PHE A 1019 -13.43 24.52 14.81
CA PHE A 1019 -14.34 24.04 13.78
C PHE A 1019 -14.99 25.15 12.97
N SER A 1020 -14.88 26.42 13.41
CA SER A 1020 -15.39 27.59 12.68
C SER A 1020 -14.26 28.45 12.13
N TYR A 1021 -13.69 28.06 10.99
CA TYR A 1021 -12.61 28.83 10.37
C TYR A 1021 -13.05 30.22 9.87
N TRP A 1022 -14.34 30.38 9.59
CA TRP A 1022 -14.92 31.67 9.23
C TRP A 1022 -14.99 32.63 10.43
N HIS A 1023 -15.07 32.09 11.65
CA HIS A 1023 -15.14 32.87 12.89
C HIS A 1023 -14.06 32.43 13.90
N PRO A 1024 -12.77 32.71 13.64
CA PRO A 1024 -11.71 32.34 14.58
C PRO A 1024 -11.89 33.11 15.90
N GLY A 1025 -11.90 32.40 17.02
CA GLY A 1025 -12.06 33.02 18.34
C GLY A 1025 -10.84 33.80 18.86
N THR A 1026 -9.76 33.92 18.07
CA THR A 1026 -8.56 34.72 18.39
C THR A 1026 -8.26 35.72 17.27
N SER A 1027 -8.10 36.98 17.62
CA SER A 1027 -7.80 38.06 16.67
C SER A 1027 -6.37 37.98 16.11
N PRO A 1028 -6.08 38.55 14.92
CA PRO A 1028 -4.72 38.58 14.36
C PRO A 1028 -3.69 39.21 15.30
N ASP A 1029 -4.08 40.24 16.05
CA ASP A 1029 -3.22 40.90 17.03
C ASP A 1029 -2.88 39.99 18.21
N GLU A 1030 -3.86 39.26 18.75
CA GLU A 1030 -3.63 38.27 19.81
C GLU A 1030 -2.73 37.13 19.34
N GLN A 1031 -2.91 36.67 18.10
CA GLN A 1031 -2.04 35.66 17.48
C GLN A 1031 -0.59 36.17 17.33
N ALA A 1032 -0.40 37.44 16.96
CA ALA A 1032 0.92 38.06 16.85
C ALA A 1032 1.61 38.18 18.22
N VAL A 1033 0.85 38.55 19.27
CA VAL A 1033 1.35 38.60 20.65
C VAL A 1033 1.74 37.21 21.16
N ALA A 1034 0.93 36.19 20.88
CA ALA A 1034 1.25 34.80 21.23
C ALA A 1034 2.52 34.32 20.50
N ALA A 1035 2.63 34.58 19.19
CA ALA A 1035 3.82 34.25 18.41
C ALA A 1035 5.10 34.88 18.98
N ARG A 1036 5.02 36.15 19.37
CA ARG A 1036 6.15 36.87 19.99
C ARG A 1036 6.57 36.24 21.33
N ARG A 1037 5.61 35.82 22.16
CA ARG A 1037 5.88 35.10 23.41
C ARG A 1037 6.61 33.78 23.16
N VAL A 1038 6.14 32.99 22.20
CA VAL A 1038 6.80 31.73 21.80
C VAL A 1038 8.22 31.97 21.30
N TRP A 1039 8.42 32.98 20.46
CA TRP A 1039 9.75 33.33 19.93
C TRP A 1039 10.73 33.78 21.03
N LEU A 1040 10.26 34.61 21.96
CA LEU A 1040 11.05 35.05 23.12
C LEU A 1040 11.38 33.87 24.07
N GLY A 1041 10.44 32.94 24.27
CA GLY A 1041 10.68 31.73 25.05
C GLY A 1041 11.73 30.81 24.42
N LEU A 1042 11.71 30.65 23.09
CA LEU A 1042 12.70 29.85 22.35
C LEU A 1042 14.10 30.47 22.38
N THR A 1043 14.19 31.78 22.13
CA THR A 1043 15.48 32.52 22.14
C THR A 1043 16.05 32.65 23.56
N GLY A 1044 15.21 32.86 24.56
CA GLY A 1044 15.60 32.84 25.97
C GLY A 1044 16.18 31.48 26.40
N ARG A 1045 15.53 30.37 26.05
CA ARG A 1045 16.06 29.01 26.31
C ARG A 1045 17.34 28.71 25.53
N ALA A 1046 17.47 29.17 24.29
CA ALA A 1046 18.70 29.01 23.51
C ALA A 1046 19.89 29.76 24.14
N SER A 1047 19.66 30.97 24.68
CA SER A 1047 20.67 31.73 25.41
C SER A 1047 21.07 31.09 26.75
N GLN A 1048 20.11 30.45 27.44
CA GLN A 1048 20.38 29.65 28.64
C GLN A 1048 21.14 28.35 28.35
N LEU A 1049 20.85 27.66 27.23
CA LEU A 1049 21.58 26.47 26.80
C LEU A 1049 23.00 26.80 26.31
N ALA A 1050 23.19 27.93 25.63
CA ALA A 1050 24.51 28.41 25.22
C ALA A 1050 25.37 28.86 26.42
N SER A 1051 24.76 29.42 27.47
CA SER A 1051 25.47 29.75 28.72
C SER A 1051 25.70 28.54 29.64
N ALA A 1052 24.84 27.53 29.59
CA ALA A 1052 25.02 26.25 30.30
C ALA A 1052 26.15 25.38 29.72
N ALA A 1053 26.57 25.61 28.47
CA ALA A 1053 27.74 24.94 27.87
C ALA A 1053 29.09 25.43 28.42
N HIS A 1054 29.09 26.44 29.31
CA HIS A 1054 30.27 26.94 30.05
C HIS A 1054 30.07 26.82 31.56
N VAL A 1055 29.60 25.65 32.02
CA VAL A 1055 29.57 25.33 33.45
C VAL A 1055 30.63 24.27 33.71
N GLU A 1056 31.69 24.67 34.43
CA GLU A 1056 32.64 23.76 35.07
C GLU A 1056 31.89 22.74 35.91
N LEU A 1057 32.21 21.46 35.70
CA LEU A 1057 31.69 20.34 36.47
C LEU A 1057 31.93 20.56 37.97
N PRO A 1058 30.90 20.65 38.82
CA PRO A 1058 31.08 20.60 40.25
C PRO A 1058 31.36 19.15 40.68
N ALA A 1059 32.28 19.01 41.62
CA ALA A 1059 32.65 17.74 42.24
C ALA A 1059 31.43 17.01 42.87
N PRO A 1060 31.46 15.66 42.96
CA PRO A 1060 30.33 14.89 43.47
C PRO A 1060 30.12 15.16 44.96
N MET A 1061 28.91 15.60 45.33
CA MET A 1061 28.46 15.66 46.72
C MET A 1061 27.91 14.31 47.21
N PRO A 1062 28.07 13.99 48.50
CA PRO A 1062 27.71 12.70 49.08
C PRO A 1062 26.19 12.51 49.20
N PRO A 1063 25.72 11.26 49.34
CA PRO A 1063 24.30 10.94 49.35
C PRO A 1063 23.63 11.50 50.61
N VAL A 1064 22.63 12.36 50.44
CA VAL A 1064 21.76 12.79 51.52
C VAL A 1064 20.72 11.69 51.75
N ALA A 1065 20.81 11.07 52.93
CA ALA A 1065 19.82 10.13 53.43
C ALA A 1065 18.47 10.82 53.61
N ALA A 1066 17.40 10.18 53.13
CA ALA A 1066 16.05 10.61 53.39
C ALA A 1066 15.77 10.56 54.90
N ALA A 1067 15.38 11.70 55.48
CA ALA A 1067 14.87 11.77 56.84
C ALA A 1067 13.47 11.12 56.89
N PRO A 1068 13.16 10.31 57.92
CA PRO A 1068 11.83 9.76 58.09
C PRO A 1068 10.87 10.88 58.51
N VAL A 1069 9.74 10.98 57.81
CA VAL A 1069 8.60 11.81 58.24
C VAL A 1069 7.95 11.09 59.42
N GLU A 1070 8.17 11.61 60.63
CA GLU A 1070 7.43 11.21 61.82
C GLU A 1070 6.00 11.76 61.73
N SER A 1071 5.02 10.87 61.55
CA SER A 1071 3.60 11.19 61.74
C SER A 1071 3.26 11.10 63.24
N PRO A 1072 2.71 12.15 63.88
CA PRO A 1072 2.23 12.05 65.25
C PRO A 1072 0.85 11.38 65.23
N LEU A 1073 0.82 10.05 65.28
CA LEU A 1073 -0.41 9.32 65.58
C LEU A 1073 -0.60 9.31 67.10
N ASN A 1074 -1.50 10.19 67.57
CA ASN A 1074 -2.11 10.06 68.88
C ASN A 1074 -2.64 8.63 69.05
N SER A 1075 -2.15 7.91 70.05
CA SER A 1075 -2.65 6.59 70.42
C SER A 1075 -4.06 6.74 71.00
N PRO A 1076 -5.14 6.27 70.35
CA PRO A 1076 -6.46 6.32 70.96
C PRO A 1076 -6.53 5.28 72.10
N GLU A 1077 -7.08 5.69 73.24
CA GLU A 1077 -7.50 4.79 74.32
C GLU A 1077 -8.21 3.55 73.76
N LYS A 1078 -7.82 2.35 74.22
CA LYS A 1078 -8.37 1.05 73.79
C LYS A 1078 -9.89 1.10 73.64
N ALA A 1079 -10.39 1.21 72.40
CA ALA A 1079 -11.81 1.12 72.12
C ALA A 1079 -12.29 -0.31 72.44
N ASN A 1080 -13.29 -0.45 73.31
CA ASN A 1080 -13.85 -1.76 73.64
C ASN A 1080 -14.74 -2.27 72.49
N LEU A 1081 -14.13 -2.93 71.50
CA LEU A 1081 -14.78 -3.44 70.29
C LEU A 1081 -15.67 -4.69 70.53
N GLY A 1082 -15.91 -5.09 71.78
CA GLY A 1082 -16.74 -6.25 72.13
C GLY A 1082 -18.16 -6.19 71.56
N ALA A 1083 -18.71 -4.97 71.37
CA ALA A 1083 -20.02 -4.74 70.76
C ALA A 1083 -20.08 -5.00 69.23
N CYS A 1084 -18.93 -5.25 68.58
CA CYS A 1084 -18.87 -5.61 67.16
C CYS A 1084 -19.08 -7.11 66.87
N ARG A 1085 -19.28 -7.92 67.91
CA ARG A 1085 -19.56 -9.35 67.77
C ARG A 1085 -21.07 -9.61 67.78
N GLN A 1086 -21.61 -10.02 66.64
CA GLN A 1086 -23.00 -10.50 66.54
C GLN A 1086 -22.98 -12.04 66.46
N GLY A 1087 -23.08 -12.71 67.63
CA GLY A 1087 -23.00 -14.18 67.70
C GLY A 1087 -21.59 -14.73 67.41
N ASP A 1088 -21.48 -15.70 66.50
CA ASP A 1088 -20.20 -16.27 66.05
C ASP A 1088 -19.65 -15.64 64.76
N GLU A 1089 -20.35 -14.67 64.17
CA GLU A 1089 -19.94 -14.00 62.93
C GLU A 1089 -19.32 -12.61 63.21
N ARG A 1090 -18.31 -12.24 62.42
CA ARG A 1090 -17.60 -10.95 62.51
C ARG A 1090 -18.38 -9.90 61.73
N SER A 1091 -18.48 -8.69 62.28
CA SER A 1091 -19.03 -7.55 61.52
C SER A 1091 -18.07 -7.18 60.38
N THR A 1092 -18.60 -6.91 59.18
CA THR A 1092 -17.80 -6.46 58.02
C THR A 1092 -17.94 -4.96 57.81
N LEU A 1093 -16.80 -4.26 57.75
CA LEU A 1093 -16.71 -2.82 57.51
C LEU A 1093 -16.23 -2.54 56.08
N TYR A 1094 -17.05 -1.86 55.29
CA TYR A 1094 -16.67 -1.33 53.97
C TYR A 1094 -16.30 0.14 54.09
N ILE A 1095 -15.19 0.57 53.48
CA ILE A 1095 -14.76 1.96 53.49
C ILE A 1095 -14.90 2.52 52.07
N GLU A 1096 -15.74 3.55 51.94
CA GLU A 1096 -16.07 4.19 50.67
C GLU A 1096 -15.48 5.61 50.63
N ILE A 1097 -14.74 5.93 49.58
CA ILE A 1097 -14.19 7.26 49.29
C ILE A 1097 -14.78 7.84 48.00
N TYR A 1098 -14.78 9.17 47.88
CA TYR A 1098 -15.32 9.87 46.70
C TYR A 1098 -14.25 10.30 45.69
N ASP A 1099 -12.99 10.32 46.10
CA ASP A 1099 -11.85 10.75 45.29
C ASP A 1099 -10.60 9.92 45.66
N GLU A 1100 -9.61 9.92 44.77
CA GLU A 1100 -8.41 9.09 44.95
C GLU A 1100 -7.37 9.73 45.89
N ALA A 1101 -7.40 11.04 46.10
CA ALA A 1101 -6.48 11.73 47.02
C ALA A 1101 -6.75 11.34 48.48
N SER A 1102 -8.00 11.01 48.81
CA SER A 1102 -8.41 10.50 50.12
C SER A 1102 -7.93 9.07 50.42
N ARG A 1103 -7.41 8.32 49.43
CA ARG A 1103 -7.05 6.90 49.59
C ARG A 1103 -5.93 6.69 50.59
N GLU A 1104 -4.93 7.56 50.62
CA GLU A 1104 -3.78 7.41 51.52
C GLU A 1104 -4.20 7.53 52.99
N ALA A 1105 -4.93 8.59 53.33
CA ALA A 1105 -5.51 8.77 54.66
C ALA A 1105 -6.46 7.62 55.03
N ALA A 1106 -7.30 7.16 54.09
CA ALA A 1106 -8.24 6.06 54.33
C ALA A 1106 -7.50 4.73 54.56
N SER A 1107 -6.36 4.53 53.90
CA SER A 1107 -5.50 3.35 54.08
C SER A 1107 -4.86 3.33 55.46
N ALA A 1108 -4.39 4.48 55.95
CA ALA A 1108 -3.89 4.61 57.32
C ALA A 1108 -4.98 4.30 58.37
N LEU A 1109 -6.19 4.84 58.19
CA LEU A 1109 -7.34 4.54 59.06
C LEU A 1109 -7.70 3.06 59.05
N ARG A 1110 -7.77 2.45 57.87
CA ARG A 1110 -8.02 1.01 57.71
C ARG A 1110 -6.99 0.17 58.45
N GLN A 1111 -5.71 0.51 58.33
CA GLN A 1111 -4.62 -0.20 59.00
C GLN A 1111 -4.72 -0.06 60.52
N ALA A 1112 -5.05 1.13 61.04
CA ALA A 1112 -5.23 1.37 62.47
C ALA A 1112 -6.41 0.57 63.05
N ILE A 1113 -7.55 0.53 62.35
CA ILE A 1113 -8.71 -0.27 62.76
C ILE A 1113 -8.35 -1.76 62.72
N GLN A 1114 -7.69 -2.22 61.65
CA GLN A 1114 -7.35 -3.64 61.48
C GLN A 1114 -6.35 -4.13 62.54
N GLN A 1115 -5.38 -3.31 62.94
CA GLN A 1115 -4.42 -3.65 64.00
C GLN A 1115 -5.05 -3.81 65.39
N GLN A 1116 -6.14 -3.10 65.70
CA GLN A 1116 -6.83 -3.21 67.00
C GLN A 1116 -8.07 -4.12 66.97
N ALA A 1117 -8.66 -4.37 65.80
CA ALA A 1117 -9.94 -5.08 65.63
C ALA A 1117 -9.80 -6.52 65.10
N ASP A 1118 -8.58 -7.05 64.96
CA ASP A 1118 -8.22 -8.22 64.12
C ASP A 1118 -8.96 -9.55 64.43
N VAL A 1119 -9.71 -9.61 65.54
CA VAL A 1119 -10.53 -10.78 65.93
C VAL A 1119 -12.04 -10.55 65.80
N LEU A 1120 -12.51 -9.29 65.71
CA LEU A 1120 -13.93 -8.93 65.89
C LEU A 1120 -14.57 -8.22 64.68
N VAL A 1121 -13.79 -7.56 63.81
CA VAL A 1121 -14.30 -6.84 62.61
C VAL A 1121 -13.45 -7.18 61.38
N GLN A 1122 -14.09 -7.55 60.28
CA GLN A 1122 -13.44 -7.73 58.98
C GLN A 1122 -13.50 -6.41 58.18
N VAL A 1123 -12.35 -5.78 57.92
CA VAL A 1123 -12.31 -4.51 57.16
C VAL A 1123 -12.00 -4.78 55.68
N ALA A 1124 -12.97 -4.52 54.81
CA ALA A 1124 -12.86 -4.69 53.36
C ALA A 1124 -11.85 -3.70 52.74
N PRO A 1125 -11.35 -3.96 51.51
CA PRO A 1125 -10.57 -2.99 50.75
C PRO A 1125 -11.33 -1.67 50.55
N ILE A 1126 -10.59 -0.57 50.39
CA ILE A 1126 -11.18 0.77 50.21
C ILE A 1126 -11.67 0.91 48.77
N ASP A 1127 -12.95 1.16 48.61
CA ASP A 1127 -13.61 1.35 47.32
C ASP A 1127 -13.85 2.83 47.02
N ASN A 1128 -13.73 3.20 45.74
CA ASN A 1128 -14.03 4.55 45.27
C ASN A 1128 -15.44 4.55 44.66
N ALA A 1129 -16.42 4.92 45.48
CA ALA A 1129 -17.84 4.88 45.13
C ALA A 1129 -18.19 5.77 43.92
N ALA A 1130 -17.50 6.91 43.76
CA ALA A 1130 -17.73 7.83 42.64
C ALA A 1130 -17.25 7.22 41.31
N ARG A 1131 -16.06 6.61 41.31
CA ARG A 1131 -15.50 5.93 40.14
C ARG A 1131 -16.27 4.65 39.79
N ASN A 1132 -16.70 3.89 40.80
CA ASN A 1132 -17.51 2.70 40.59
C ASN A 1132 -18.90 3.03 40.01
N ALA A 1133 -19.52 4.14 40.44
CA ALA A 1133 -20.75 4.63 39.84
C ALA A 1133 -20.57 5.04 38.36
N GLU A 1134 -19.45 5.70 38.04
CA GLU A 1134 -19.11 6.11 36.66
C GLU A 1134 -18.88 4.91 35.73
N LEU A 1135 -18.12 3.91 36.18
CA LEU A 1135 -17.91 2.66 35.44
C LEU A 1135 -19.21 1.89 35.18
N ARG A 1136 -20.20 2.04 36.07
CA ARG A 1136 -21.52 1.41 35.97
C ARG A 1136 -22.57 2.32 35.33
N GLN A 1137 -22.21 3.51 34.87
CA GLN A 1137 -23.11 4.53 34.31
C GLN A 1137 -24.28 4.88 35.25
N GLN A 1138 -24.03 4.87 36.56
CA GLN A 1138 -24.99 5.25 37.59
C GLN A 1138 -24.69 6.67 38.10
N ARG A 1139 -25.71 7.33 38.65
CA ARG A 1139 -25.57 8.66 39.25
C ARG A 1139 -24.51 8.62 40.35
N ARG A 1140 -23.51 9.51 40.27
CA ARG A 1140 -22.47 9.64 41.30
C ARG A 1140 -23.12 9.90 42.68
N PRO A 1141 -22.69 9.19 43.74
CA PRO A 1141 -23.19 9.45 45.08
C PRO A 1141 -22.73 10.82 45.57
N VAL A 1142 -23.61 11.55 46.25
CA VAL A 1142 -23.30 12.87 46.82
C VAL A 1142 -22.39 12.68 48.04
N PRO A 1143 -21.27 13.41 48.15
CA PRO A 1143 -20.38 13.35 49.31
C PRO A 1143 -21.09 13.70 50.62
N TRP A 1144 -20.95 12.84 51.63
CA TRP A 1144 -21.35 13.21 52.98
C TRP A 1144 -20.42 14.33 53.50
N PRO A 1145 -20.94 15.37 54.15
CA PRO A 1145 -20.13 16.49 54.63
C PRO A 1145 -19.26 16.13 55.84
N VAL A 1146 -19.53 15.00 56.49
CA VAL A 1146 -18.78 14.45 57.62
C VAL A 1146 -18.66 12.92 57.45
N PRO A 1147 -17.64 12.28 58.03
CA PRO A 1147 -17.54 10.82 58.06
C PRO A 1147 -18.85 10.21 58.55
N THR A 1148 -19.43 9.32 57.74
CA THR A 1148 -20.78 8.79 58.01
C THR A 1148 -20.76 7.27 57.96
N PHE A 1149 -21.12 6.64 59.07
CA PHE A 1149 -21.46 5.22 59.12
C PHE A 1149 -22.90 5.00 58.67
N VAL A 1150 -23.09 4.08 57.72
CA VAL A 1150 -24.40 3.62 57.25
C VAL A 1150 -24.59 2.18 57.70
N LEU A 1151 -25.60 1.97 58.55
CA LEU A 1151 -25.95 0.68 59.14
C LEU A 1151 -27.00 -0.04 58.29
N HIS A 1152 -26.73 -1.29 57.93
CA HIS A 1152 -27.72 -2.17 57.27
C HIS A 1152 -28.63 -2.88 58.28
N ASP A 1153 -28.22 -2.97 59.55
CA ASP A 1153 -28.96 -3.53 60.68
C ASP A 1153 -28.82 -2.60 61.91
N PRO A 1154 -29.93 -2.20 62.58
CA PRO A 1154 -29.88 -1.38 63.80
C PRO A 1154 -29.00 -1.95 64.91
N ALA A 1155 -28.83 -3.27 64.98
CA ALA A 1155 -28.00 -3.90 66.01
C ALA A 1155 -26.48 -3.63 65.83
N GLY A 1156 -26.04 -3.08 64.68
CA GLY A 1156 -24.66 -2.65 64.45
C GLY A 1156 -24.30 -1.27 65.03
N ARG A 1157 -25.25 -0.59 65.69
CA ARG A 1157 -25.07 0.79 66.16
C ARG A 1157 -23.99 0.94 67.23
N GLU A 1158 -23.92 0.01 68.19
CA GLU A 1158 -22.89 0.04 69.23
C GLU A 1158 -21.50 -0.24 68.67
N CYS A 1159 -21.40 -1.10 67.65
CA CYS A 1159 -20.15 -1.33 66.93
C CYS A 1159 -19.67 -0.08 66.18
N ALA A 1160 -20.57 0.61 65.46
CA ALA A 1160 -20.21 1.85 64.76
C ALA A 1160 -19.80 2.98 65.73
N LEU A 1161 -20.38 3.05 66.93
CA LEU A 1161 -19.97 4.00 67.98
C LEU A 1161 -18.58 3.68 68.54
N ALA A 1162 -18.18 2.40 68.60
CA ALA A 1162 -16.84 2.02 68.99
C ALA A 1162 -15.81 2.34 67.88
N LEU A 1163 -16.19 2.11 66.61
CA LEU A 1163 -15.34 2.37 65.44
C LEU A 1163 -15.16 3.87 65.14
N SER A 1164 -16.13 4.72 65.46
CA SER A 1164 -16.02 6.17 65.22
C SER A 1164 -14.87 6.83 65.97
N ARG A 1165 -14.41 6.24 67.08
CA ARG A 1165 -13.26 6.74 67.87
C ARG A 1165 -11.92 6.62 67.14
N PHE A 1166 -11.85 5.81 66.07
CA PHE A 1166 -10.65 5.69 65.24
C PHE A 1166 -10.56 6.80 64.19
N ILE A 1167 -11.65 7.55 63.95
CA ILE A 1167 -11.67 8.61 62.94
C ILE A 1167 -11.08 9.89 63.55
N GLY A 1168 -9.87 10.22 63.15
CA GLY A 1168 -9.14 11.44 63.54
C GLY A 1168 -8.87 12.37 62.36
N GLU A 1169 -7.81 13.17 62.44
CA GLU A 1169 -7.35 14.00 61.33
C GLU A 1169 -7.04 13.15 60.09
N PRO A 1170 -7.40 13.61 58.87
CA PRO A 1170 -7.85 14.96 58.53
C PRO A 1170 -9.37 15.20 58.68
N TRP A 1171 -10.17 14.20 59.06
CA TRP A 1171 -11.64 14.31 59.02
C TRP A 1171 -12.29 14.80 60.31
N VAL A 1172 -11.67 14.55 61.47
CA VAL A 1172 -12.17 14.99 62.78
C VAL A 1172 -11.05 15.64 63.58
N THR A 1173 -11.20 16.94 63.88
CA THR A 1173 -10.32 17.68 64.79
C THR A 1173 -10.85 17.63 66.23
N PRO A 1174 -9.99 17.61 67.28
CA PRO A 1174 -10.39 17.42 68.69
C PRO A 1174 -11.41 18.45 69.24
N THR A 1175 -11.63 19.56 68.56
CA THR A 1175 -12.47 20.69 68.98
C THR A 1175 -13.93 20.62 68.49
N ARG A 1176 -14.32 19.63 67.67
CA ARG A 1176 -15.67 19.50 67.09
C ARG A 1176 -16.40 18.26 67.67
N ILE A 1177 -17.39 18.50 68.53
CA ILE A 1177 -18.07 17.44 69.31
C ILE A 1177 -19.11 16.62 68.48
N ASP A 1178 -19.46 17.04 67.25
CA ASP A 1178 -20.35 16.30 66.32
C ASP A 1178 -19.61 15.72 65.09
N GLY A 1179 -18.44 15.11 65.28
CA GLY A 1179 -17.50 14.79 64.19
C GLY A 1179 -17.84 13.60 63.27
N VAL A 1180 -18.75 12.70 63.65
CA VAL A 1180 -19.08 11.48 62.88
C VAL A 1180 -20.58 11.19 62.93
N TRP A 1181 -21.20 10.93 61.79
CA TRP A 1181 -22.63 10.57 61.72
C TRP A 1181 -22.84 9.05 61.69
N ILE A 1182 -23.89 8.57 62.34
CA ILE A 1182 -24.34 7.17 62.26
C ILE A 1182 -25.80 7.18 61.79
N ARG A 1183 -26.04 6.57 60.63
CA ARG A 1183 -27.33 6.58 59.93
C ARG A 1183 -27.78 5.16 59.63
N GLU A 1184 -29.09 4.91 59.73
CA GLU A 1184 -29.69 3.65 59.28
C GLU A 1184 -30.13 3.77 57.82
N ARG A 1185 -29.96 2.70 57.05
CA ARG A 1185 -30.35 2.65 55.64
C ARG A 1185 -31.89 2.72 55.50
N ARG A 1186 -32.42 3.56 54.60
CA ARG A 1186 -33.89 3.71 54.41
C ARG A 1186 -34.53 2.40 53.88
N ARG A 1187 -35.71 2.07 54.44
CA ARG A 1187 -36.51 0.81 54.44
C ARG A 1187 -36.81 0.04 53.13
N SER A 1188 -36.12 0.24 52.00
CA SER A 1188 -36.44 -0.45 50.74
C SER A 1188 -35.49 -1.60 50.34
N ALA A 1189 -34.60 -2.06 51.22
CA ALA A 1189 -33.64 -3.13 50.93
C ALA A 1189 -33.60 -4.17 52.06
N VAL A 1190 -33.41 -5.45 51.70
CA VAL A 1190 -33.29 -6.58 52.63
C VAL A 1190 -32.14 -6.31 53.62
N PRO A 1191 -32.37 -6.33 54.95
CA PRO A 1191 -31.31 -6.08 55.93
C PRO A 1191 -30.24 -7.16 55.83
N ARG A 1192 -28.97 -6.73 55.82
CA ARG A 1192 -27.80 -7.62 55.88
C ARG A 1192 -27.19 -7.50 57.27
N PRO A 1193 -27.41 -8.48 58.17
CA PRO A 1193 -26.85 -8.44 59.52
C PRO A 1193 -25.32 -8.42 59.45
N GLY A 1194 -24.68 -7.71 60.38
CA GLY A 1194 -23.22 -7.59 60.46
C GLY A 1194 -22.53 -6.68 59.43
N VAL A 1195 -23.24 -5.99 58.52
CA VAL A 1195 -22.60 -5.11 57.50
C VAL A 1195 -22.71 -3.62 57.87
N ILE A 1196 -21.56 -2.95 57.88
CA ILE A 1196 -21.42 -1.51 58.15
C ILE A 1196 -20.62 -0.86 57.01
N GLU A 1197 -21.10 0.27 56.49
CA GLU A 1197 -20.36 1.09 55.51
C GLU A 1197 -19.88 2.38 56.17
N LEU A 1198 -18.62 2.76 55.98
CA LEU A 1198 -18.04 4.03 56.38
C LEU A 1198 -17.75 4.87 55.15
N TRP A 1199 -18.47 5.97 55.01
CA TRP A 1199 -18.30 6.93 53.92
C TRP A 1199 -17.44 8.11 54.39
N LEU A 1200 -16.27 8.29 53.77
CA LEU A 1200 -15.29 9.32 54.15
C LEU A 1200 -15.36 10.51 53.18
N PRO A 1201 -15.49 11.76 53.67
CA PRO A 1201 -15.46 12.95 52.82
C PRO A 1201 -14.09 13.16 52.16
N PRO A 1202 -14.05 13.87 51.02
CA PRO A 1202 -12.80 14.25 50.36
C PRO A 1202 -11.82 15.00 51.27
N VAL A 1203 -10.55 14.62 51.27
CA VAL A 1203 -9.47 15.32 51.99
C VAL A 1203 -8.96 16.48 51.13
N LEU A 1204 -8.95 17.69 51.69
CA LEU A 1204 -8.37 18.86 51.03
C LEU A 1204 -6.84 18.77 51.05
N VAL A 1205 -6.20 18.67 49.88
CA VAL A 1205 -4.74 18.68 49.76
C VAL A 1205 -4.24 20.11 49.94
N ALA A 1206 -3.39 20.35 50.95
CA ALA A 1206 -2.76 21.65 51.19
C ALA A 1206 -1.93 22.07 49.96
N GLY A 1207 -2.41 23.09 49.25
CA GLY A 1207 -1.81 23.56 47.99
C GLY A 1207 -2.83 23.93 46.92
N GLN A 1208 -4.10 23.54 47.08
CA GLN A 1208 -5.21 24.07 46.29
C GLN A 1208 -6.02 25.03 47.16
N SER A 1209 -5.74 26.33 47.03
CA SER A 1209 -6.62 27.38 47.51
C SER A 1209 -7.97 27.23 46.80
N ALA A 1210 -8.97 26.78 47.56
CA ALA A 1210 -10.37 26.92 47.18
C ALA A 1210 -10.77 28.39 47.36
N GLU A 1211 -10.75 29.14 46.26
CA GLU A 1211 -11.76 30.19 46.09
C GLU A 1211 -12.89 29.60 45.24
N PRO A 1212 -14.16 29.90 45.57
CA PRO A 1212 -15.32 29.43 44.82
C PRO A 1212 -15.34 29.98 43.39
#